data_AF-A0A7S0NP68-F1
#
_entry.id   AF-A0A7S0NP68-F1
#
_cell.length_a   1.000
_cell.length_b   1.000
_cell.length_c   1.000
_cell.angle_alpha   90.00
_cell.angle_beta   90.00
_cell.angle_gamma   90.00
#
_symmetry.space_group_name_H-M   'P 1'
#
loop_
_entity.id
_entity.type
_entity.pdbx_description
1 polymer ?
#
loop_
_entity_poly.entity_id
_entity_poly.type
_entity_poly.pdbx_seq_one_letter_code
_entity_poly.pdbx_strand_id
1 'polypeptide(L)'
;MSRYAGTFAKPENALKRAEELINVGQPNAALQALHDVITSKRHRTWQKVLEQIMFKYVELCIELKKGRLAKDGLIQYRIVCQQVNVNSLEEVIKHFLKLATEKAEAAQAAASAATIDIEDLEAENTPENLMLKSVSAESDKDRSDRELVTPWFKFLWETYRTILEILRNNNKLEGLYAMTANRAFNFCVTYKRTTEFRRLCEILRNHLSNLQKYRDQRDRPDMTLAETQNYYLETRFEQLKSAAQLELWQEAFRTIEDIHGLTFILKKSPNPRMMASYFAKLTKVFWVSENHLYHAYAWYKLFNLSKAYNRNLTPEDLKAMASAVLLSAIAIPPYESRTSASTSNEEIENAKERDVRMATLLGYTLDPKRDPREVLSRKALLSELISKGILSLVSTEARQLYALFEKEFHPLDLCKHAQKVFGSMDTETVELSAASPIPSISFGDFLPRMRNLAVVRMLQQSSQVYQTMKLETLQQMVPFLEFTQVERILVNCTKGGAVSARLDHQNKCIRFEGDKLESDGIKNHLVLMAQKLRNGIKMIYPDEVPASSLASQSNTAELLSKIEVEHKLALARKVIIERRKEEAELILQEQEREAEEARLALQRKNEAAEAKRLEEERRIREETRIRQEMEEKEKQEALALLAEAEKRSKGKKLKIKLEEGQKLDKRSLMEDAIKEQIKERQDMERKLQRLAKSMDHLERAKREEEVPLIEAAYKLKMAEDEQYHTTMQQQNAEKHRQTWETNVEEKKRLAKMTADKEEFAAAIVSRRSEEFEALRLEREERINELRALRRAEREIARRRAYVRRLQQIEDEARAAAEQEERERIEEEARARRAAEQEEEEKRRDEEDRARRGRYEPRRDGSGEAPPGRFEPSRRRDDRYDD
;
A
#
# COMPACT_ATOMS: atom_id res chain seq x y z
N MET A 1 13.03 34.93 -43.90
CA MET A 1 11.66 35.50 -44.05
C MET A 1 10.67 34.62 -43.29
N SER A 2 10.38 34.90 -42.02
CA SER A 2 9.35 34.18 -41.24
C SER A 2 8.68 35.14 -40.26
N ARG A 3 7.85 36.05 -40.80
CA ARG A 3 6.98 36.95 -40.04
C ARG A 3 5.59 37.00 -40.69
N TYR A 4 4.97 35.84 -40.83
CA TYR A 4 3.52 35.73 -41.00
C TYR A 4 3.05 34.66 -40.02
N ALA A 5 2.87 35.05 -38.76
CA ALA A 5 2.07 34.26 -37.84
C ALA A 5 0.65 34.20 -38.44
N GLY A 6 0.21 32.99 -38.79
CA GLY A 6 -1.03 32.72 -39.53
C GLY A 6 -2.29 32.99 -38.71
N THR A 7 -2.60 34.25 -38.43
CA THR A 7 -3.91 34.61 -37.86
C THR A 7 -4.96 34.70 -38.95
N PHE A 8 -5.75 33.64 -39.10
CA PHE A 8 -6.92 33.67 -39.98
C PHE A 8 -8.02 34.58 -39.41
N ALA A 9 -8.54 35.49 -40.22
CA ALA A 9 -9.65 36.38 -39.84
C ALA A 9 -10.98 35.62 -39.73
N LYS A 10 -11.24 34.68 -40.65
CA LYS A 10 -12.40 33.77 -40.63
C LYS A 10 -11.92 32.32 -40.54
N PRO A 11 -12.53 31.48 -39.70
CA PRO A 11 -12.15 30.07 -39.56
C PRO A 11 -12.34 29.27 -40.86
N GLU A 12 -13.35 29.62 -41.68
CA GLU A 12 -13.62 29.02 -42.99
C GLU A 12 -12.40 29.02 -43.93
N ASN A 13 -11.59 30.08 -43.87
CA ASN A 13 -10.41 30.23 -44.72
C ASN A 13 -9.28 29.26 -44.31
N ALA A 14 -9.24 28.86 -43.04
CA ALA A 14 -8.26 27.89 -42.57
C ALA A 14 -8.60 26.47 -43.03
N LEU A 15 -9.89 26.13 -43.11
CA LEU A 15 -10.34 24.85 -43.68
C LEU A 15 -9.92 24.73 -45.15
N LYS A 16 -10.26 25.73 -45.97
CA LYS A 16 -9.86 25.78 -47.39
C LYS A 16 -8.35 25.72 -47.56
N ARG A 17 -7.62 26.47 -46.74
CA ARG A 17 -6.15 26.47 -46.79
C ARG A 17 -5.56 25.12 -46.40
N ALA A 18 -6.16 24.41 -45.44
CA ALA A 18 -5.74 23.06 -45.07
C ALA A 18 -6.00 22.07 -46.22
N GLU A 19 -7.15 22.15 -46.90
CA GLU A 19 -7.46 21.32 -48.08
C GLU A 19 -6.46 21.56 -49.23
N GLU A 20 -6.13 22.82 -49.53
CA GLU A 20 -5.10 23.16 -50.51
C GLU A 20 -3.74 22.55 -50.13
N LEU A 21 -3.34 22.66 -48.86
CA LEU A 21 -2.06 22.12 -48.38
C LEU A 21 -2.04 20.59 -48.40
N ILE A 22 -3.17 19.93 -48.15
CA ILE A 22 -3.31 18.48 -48.29
C ILE A 22 -3.14 18.07 -49.76
N ASN A 23 -3.78 18.78 -50.69
CA ASN A 23 -3.66 18.50 -52.14
C ASN A 23 -2.24 18.68 -52.67
N VAL A 24 -1.45 19.58 -52.06
CA VAL A 24 -0.03 19.81 -52.39
C VAL A 24 0.90 18.81 -51.67
N GLY A 25 0.37 17.85 -50.90
CA GLY A 25 1.16 16.83 -50.20
C GLY A 25 1.86 17.35 -48.94
N GLN A 26 1.38 18.44 -48.34
CA GLN A 26 1.91 19.02 -47.10
C GLN A 26 0.94 18.89 -45.90
N PRO A 27 0.63 17.65 -45.44
CA PRO A 27 -0.33 17.42 -44.36
C PRO A 27 0.14 17.99 -43.02
N ASN A 28 1.45 18.09 -42.78
CA ASN A 28 2.00 18.70 -41.57
C ASN A 28 1.69 20.21 -41.47
N ALA A 29 1.80 20.93 -42.59
CA ALA A 29 1.50 22.36 -42.65
C ALA A 29 -0.02 22.59 -42.55
N ALA A 30 -0.82 21.74 -43.19
CA ALA A 30 -2.27 21.73 -43.06
C ALA A 30 -2.70 21.56 -41.60
N LEU A 31 -2.12 20.59 -40.88
CA LEU A 31 -2.41 20.35 -39.48
C LEU A 31 -2.06 21.56 -38.60
N GLN A 32 -0.90 22.19 -38.82
CA GLN A 32 -0.50 23.38 -38.07
C GLN A 32 -1.44 24.56 -38.31
N ALA A 33 -1.87 24.78 -39.56
CA ALA A 33 -2.80 25.85 -39.90
C ALA A 33 -4.15 25.69 -39.17
N LEU A 34 -4.66 24.45 -39.05
CA LEU A 34 -5.86 24.16 -38.27
C LEU A 34 -5.62 24.29 -36.76
N HIS A 35 -4.46 23.83 -36.26
CA HIS A 35 -4.07 23.95 -34.85
C HIS A 35 -4.05 25.41 -34.38
N ASP A 36 -3.48 26.30 -35.18
CA ASP A 36 -3.37 27.73 -34.88
C ASP A 36 -4.75 28.39 -34.76
N VAL A 37 -5.75 27.91 -35.51
CA VAL A 37 -7.14 28.40 -35.40
C VAL A 37 -7.82 27.89 -34.15
N ILE A 38 -7.70 26.60 -33.84
CA ILE A 38 -8.33 25.97 -32.66
C ILE A 38 -7.76 26.55 -31.35
N THR A 39 -6.46 26.85 -31.32
CA THR A 39 -5.78 27.43 -30.16
C THR A 39 -5.90 28.95 -30.08
N SER A 40 -6.42 29.61 -31.13
CA SER A 40 -6.53 31.06 -31.19
C SER A 40 -7.49 31.62 -30.15
N LYS A 41 -7.05 32.68 -29.44
CA LYS A 41 -7.93 33.42 -28.54
C LYS A 41 -9.09 34.12 -29.26
N ARG A 42 -8.97 34.33 -30.58
CA ARG A 42 -9.97 35.05 -31.39
C ARG A 42 -11.24 34.23 -31.62
N HIS A 43 -11.11 32.91 -31.73
CA HIS A 43 -12.19 31.99 -32.12
C HIS A 43 -12.66 31.16 -30.91
N ARG A 44 -12.92 31.82 -29.78
CA ARG A 44 -13.33 31.16 -28.52
C ARG A 44 -14.83 30.87 -28.40
N THR A 45 -15.64 31.44 -29.28
CA THR A 45 -17.09 31.18 -29.34
C THR A 45 -17.35 30.09 -30.35
N TRP A 46 -18.14 29.08 -29.98
CA TRP A 46 -18.45 27.95 -30.85
C TRP A 46 -19.19 28.41 -32.13
N GLN A 47 -18.79 27.83 -33.27
CA GLN A 47 -19.40 28.00 -34.58
C GLN A 47 -19.41 26.65 -35.29
N LYS A 48 -20.42 26.37 -36.13
CA LYS A 48 -20.52 25.10 -36.88
C LYS A 48 -19.30 24.80 -37.76
N VAL A 49 -18.61 25.83 -38.25
CA VAL A 49 -17.37 25.67 -39.02
C VAL A 49 -16.22 25.13 -38.16
N LEU A 50 -16.17 25.45 -36.88
CA LEU A 50 -15.14 24.92 -35.97
C LEU A 50 -15.29 23.41 -35.76
N GLU A 51 -16.51 22.88 -35.80
CA GLU A 51 -16.77 21.44 -35.76
C GLU A 51 -16.21 20.72 -37.00
N GLN A 52 -16.44 21.29 -38.19
CA GLN A 52 -15.85 20.76 -39.44
C GLN A 52 -14.31 20.82 -39.42
N ILE A 53 -13.76 21.93 -38.93
CA ILE A 53 -12.31 22.08 -38.72
C ILE A 53 -11.80 21.00 -37.77
N MET A 54 -12.51 20.72 -36.67
CA MET A 54 -12.11 19.69 -35.71
C MET A 54 -12.16 18.27 -36.29
N PHE A 55 -13.18 17.94 -37.09
CA PHE A 55 -13.20 16.65 -37.78
C PHE A 55 -11.96 16.48 -38.67
N LYS A 56 -11.64 17.50 -39.49
CA LYS A 56 -10.48 17.43 -40.37
C LYS A 56 -9.14 17.45 -39.62
N TYR A 57 -9.07 18.21 -38.54
CA TYR A 57 -7.91 18.29 -37.66
C TYR A 57 -7.61 16.94 -37.01
N VAL A 58 -8.63 16.25 -36.51
CA VAL A 58 -8.51 14.93 -35.88
C VAL A 58 -8.10 13.87 -36.91
N GLU A 59 -8.68 13.88 -38.12
CA GLU A 59 -8.26 13.01 -39.23
C GLU A 59 -6.76 13.13 -39.50
N LEU A 60 -6.26 14.36 -39.68
CA LEU A 60 -4.84 14.63 -39.91
C LEU A 60 -3.97 14.23 -38.71
N CYS A 61 -4.46 14.40 -37.48
CA CYS A 61 -3.74 13.94 -36.30
C CYS A 61 -3.55 12.41 -36.28
N ILE A 62 -4.56 11.65 -36.74
CA ILE A 62 -4.50 10.19 -36.82
C ILE A 62 -3.54 9.75 -37.93
N GLU A 63 -3.67 10.31 -39.13
CA GLU A 63 -2.83 9.97 -40.28
C GLU A 63 -1.34 10.21 -39.99
N LEU A 64 -1.03 11.32 -39.32
CA LEU A 64 0.33 11.69 -38.94
C LEU A 64 0.78 11.11 -37.59
N LYS A 65 -0.08 10.32 -36.91
CA LYS A 65 0.16 9.75 -35.57
C LYS A 65 0.54 10.79 -34.50
N LYS A 66 0.07 12.04 -34.63
CA LYS A 66 0.39 13.15 -33.71
C LYS A 66 -0.60 13.27 -32.55
N GLY A 67 -0.59 12.28 -31.66
CA GLY A 67 -1.53 12.20 -30.52
C GLY A 67 -1.44 13.38 -29.54
N ARG A 68 -0.25 13.98 -29.36
CA ARG A 68 -0.06 15.15 -28.49
C ARG A 68 -0.84 16.37 -29.00
N LEU A 69 -0.77 16.63 -30.32
CA LEU A 69 -1.52 17.73 -30.93
C LEU A 69 -3.02 17.46 -30.88
N ALA A 70 -3.45 16.20 -31.05
CA ALA A 70 -4.86 15.84 -30.85
C ALA A 70 -5.35 16.17 -29.44
N LYS A 71 -4.56 15.84 -28.41
CA LYS A 71 -4.85 16.19 -27.01
C LYS A 71 -5.02 17.69 -26.81
N ASP A 72 -4.03 18.47 -27.24
CA ASP A 72 -4.04 19.93 -27.03
C ASP A 72 -5.22 20.58 -27.75
N GLY A 73 -5.48 20.17 -29.00
CA GLY A 73 -6.62 20.64 -29.79
C GLY A 73 -7.96 20.29 -29.16
N LEU A 74 -8.15 19.06 -28.68
CA LEU A 74 -9.39 18.63 -28.03
C LEU A 74 -9.62 19.32 -26.68
N ILE A 75 -8.57 19.61 -25.90
CA ILE A 75 -8.69 20.40 -24.66
C ILE A 75 -9.19 21.81 -24.98
N GLN A 76 -8.62 22.47 -25.99
CA GLN A 76 -9.08 23.81 -26.40
C GLN A 76 -10.51 23.76 -26.95
N TYR A 77 -10.81 22.78 -27.80
CA TYR A 77 -12.16 22.63 -28.36
C TYR A 77 -13.21 22.38 -27.28
N ARG A 78 -12.89 21.56 -26.26
CA ARG A 78 -13.74 21.39 -25.08
C ARG A 78 -14.07 22.73 -24.42
N ILE A 79 -13.08 23.59 -24.20
CA ILE A 79 -13.28 24.90 -23.58
C ILE A 79 -14.25 25.76 -24.42
N VAL A 80 -14.13 25.72 -25.74
CA VAL A 80 -14.97 26.48 -26.68
C VAL A 80 -16.42 25.99 -26.68
N CYS A 81 -16.65 24.67 -26.64
CA CYS A 81 -17.99 24.10 -26.77
C CYS A 81 -18.72 23.91 -25.43
N GLN A 82 -18.03 23.91 -24.28
CA GLN A 82 -18.57 23.53 -22.97
C GLN A 82 -19.81 24.33 -22.55
N GLN A 83 -19.86 25.63 -22.88
CA GLN A 83 -20.98 26.50 -22.54
C GLN A 83 -22.10 26.51 -23.60
N VAL A 84 -21.77 26.27 -24.87
CA VAL A 84 -22.67 26.52 -26.00
C VAL A 84 -23.27 25.22 -26.56
N ASN A 85 -22.43 24.25 -26.93
CA ASN A 85 -22.86 23.02 -27.58
C ASN A 85 -21.94 21.85 -27.23
N VAL A 86 -22.23 21.18 -26.12
CA VAL A 86 -21.46 20.03 -25.63
C VAL A 86 -21.58 18.81 -26.58
N ASN A 87 -22.71 18.66 -27.27
CA ASN A 87 -22.94 17.56 -28.21
C ASN A 87 -21.96 17.58 -29.40
N SER A 88 -21.50 18.78 -29.80
CA SER A 88 -20.49 18.88 -30.87
C SER A 88 -19.15 18.24 -30.47
N LEU A 89 -18.75 18.33 -29.20
CA LEU A 89 -17.58 17.60 -28.70
C LEU A 89 -17.81 16.09 -28.69
N GLU A 90 -19.02 15.66 -28.36
CA GLU A 90 -19.40 14.26 -28.37
C GLU A 90 -19.24 13.64 -29.76
N GLU A 91 -19.74 14.30 -30.81
CA GLU A 91 -19.62 13.82 -32.19
C GLU A 91 -18.17 13.82 -32.69
N VAL A 92 -17.38 14.86 -32.38
CA VAL A 92 -15.94 14.89 -32.71
C VAL A 92 -15.17 13.74 -32.03
N ILE A 93 -15.48 13.44 -30.76
CA ILE A 93 -14.83 12.33 -30.03
C ILE A 93 -15.27 10.98 -30.58
N LYS A 94 -16.55 10.79 -30.91
CA LYS A 94 -17.04 9.56 -31.55
C LYS A 94 -16.34 9.31 -32.89
N HIS A 95 -16.19 10.37 -33.71
CA HIS A 95 -15.44 10.29 -34.98
C HIS A 95 -13.97 9.94 -34.75
N PHE A 96 -13.31 10.60 -33.78
CA PHE A 96 -11.93 10.32 -33.43
C PHE A 96 -11.71 8.85 -33.05
N LEU A 97 -12.56 8.33 -32.16
CA LEU A 97 -12.50 6.93 -31.71
C LEU A 97 -12.75 5.97 -32.87
N LYS A 98 -13.73 6.25 -33.72
CA LYS A 98 -14.09 5.39 -34.86
C LYS A 98 -12.89 5.28 -35.82
N LEU A 99 -12.36 6.41 -36.29
CA LEU A 99 -11.24 6.42 -37.23
C LEU A 99 -9.96 5.82 -36.65
N ALA A 100 -9.66 6.10 -35.38
CA ALA A 100 -8.49 5.50 -34.72
C ALA A 100 -8.62 3.98 -34.59
N THR A 101 -9.83 3.47 -34.36
CA THR A 101 -10.12 2.03 -34.30
C THR A 101 -9.98 1.40 -35.69
N GLU A 102 -10.60 2.00 -36.71
CA GLU A 102 -10.52 1.53 -38.10
C GLU A 102 -9.06 1.47 -38.61
N LYS A 103 -8.23 2.46 -38.28
CA LYS A 103 -6.81 2.45 -38.64
C LYS A 103 -6.02 1.36 -37.90
N ALA A 104 -6.35 1.08 -36.65
CA ALA A 104 -5.73 -0.01 -35.89
C ALA A 104 -6.13 -1.39 -36.44
N GLU A 105 -7.41 -1.58 -36.77
CA GLU A 105 -7.92 -2.81 -37.39
C GLU A 105 -7.34 -3.03 -38.80
N ALA A 106 -7.23 -1.97 -39.60
CA ALA A 106 -6.59 -2.04 -40.91
C ALA A 106 -5.10 -2.42 -40.81
N ALA A 107 -4.38 -1.89 -39.81
CA ALA A 107 -2.99 -2.26 -39.57
C ALA A 107 -2.83 -3.73 -39.15
N GLN A 108 -3.77 -4.24 -38.34
CA GLN A 108 -3.81 -5.64 -37.97
C GLN A 108 -4.10 -6.55 -39.17
N ALA A 109 -5.07 -6.17 -40.01
CA ALA A 109 -5.35 -6.90 -41.24
C ALA A 109 -4.12 -6.94 -42.18
N ALA A 110 -3.43 -5.81 -42.33
CA ALA A 110 -2.20 -5.74 -43.12
C ALA A 110 -1.07 -6.62 -42.56
N ALA A 111 -0.89 -6.66 -41.23
CA ALA A 111 0.11 -7.53 -40.59
C ALA A 111 -0.24 -9.02 -40.74
N SER A 112 -1.52 -9.39 -40.66
CA SER A 112 -1.95 -10.76 -40.90
C SER A 112 -1.72 -11.20 -42.35
N ALA A 113 -1.96 -10.32 -43.34
CA ALA A 113 -1.65 -10.60 -44.73
C ALA A 113 -0.14 -10.77 -44.96
N ALA A 114 0.67 -9.88 -44.39
CA ALA A 114 2.13 -9.99 -44.47
C ALA A 114 2.69 -11.27 -43.83
N THR A 115 2.03 -11.78 -42.79
CA THR A 115 2.44 -13.05 -42.14
C THR A 115 2.11 -14.26 -43.02
N ILE A 116 0.97 -14.24 -43.71
CA ILE A 116 0.57 -15.29 -44.67
C ILE A 116 1.51 -15.30 -45.87
N ASP A 117 1.95 -14.14 -46.35
CA ASP A 117 2.90 -14.02 -47.47
C ASP A 117 4.33 -14.52 -47.09
N ILE A 118 4.66 -14.58 -45.79
CA ILE A 118 5.96 -15.08 -45.27
C ILE A 118 5.89 -16.58 -44.96
N GLU A 119 4.71 -17.13 -44.67
CA GLU A 119 4.49 -18.56 -44.40
C GLU A 119 4.54 -19.45 -45.66
N ASP A 120 4.73 -18.89 -46.86
CA ASP A 120 4.82 -19.64 -48.10
C ASP A 120 6.23 -20.28 -48.31
N LEU A 121 6.28 -21.60 -48.10
CA LEU A 121 7.20 -22.62 -48.66
C LEU A 121 8.72 -22.51 -48.34
N GLU A 122 9.19 -23.38 -47.44
CA GLU A 122 10.58 -23.89 -47.29
C GLU A 122 11.63 -23.12 -46.44
N ALA A 123 11.29 -22.00 -45.78
CA ALA A 123 12.26 -21.18 -45.02
C ALA A 123 12.12 -21.17 -43.48
N GLU A 124 11.39 -22.09 -42.84
CA GLU A 124 11.20 -22.09 -41.37
C GLU A 124 12.50 -22.32 -40.56
N ASN A 125 13.53 -22.88 -41.21
CA ASN A 125 14.82 -23.25 -40.60
C ASN A 125 16.00 -22.43 -41.15
N THR A 126 15.81 -21.14 -41.42
CA THR A 126 16.98 -20.28 -41.66
C THR A 126 17.85 -20.21 -40.39
N PRO A 127 19.19 -20.21 -40.52
CA PRO A 127 20.08 -20.10 -39.37
C PRO A 127 19.79 -18.88 -38.48
N GLU A 128 19.36 -17.77 -39.10
CA GLU A 128 18.95 -16.55 -38.40
C GLU A 128 17.70 -16.76 -37.56
N ASN A 129 16.66 -17.42 -38.08
CA ASN A 129 15.44 -17.69 -37.32
C ASN A 129 15.68 -18.72 -36.21
N LEU A 130 16.56 -19.70 -36.43
CA LEU A 130 16.98 -20.66 -35.39
C LEU A 130 17.75 -19.96 -34.26
N MET A 131 18.66 -19.05 -34.59
CA MET A 131 19.36 -18.22 -33.60
C MET A 131 18.39 -17.33 -32.82
N LEU A 132 17.44 -16.69 -33.49
CA LEU A 132 16.44 -15.86 -32.80
C LEU A 132 15.52 -16.71 -31.91
N LYS A 133 15.10 -17.91 -32.35
CA LYS A 133 14.34 -18.87 -31.54
C LYS A 133 15.12 -19.39 -30.32
N SER A 134 16.46 -19.44 -30.40
CA SER A 134 17.31 -19.84 -29.26
C SER A 134 17.40 -18.77 -28.17
N VAL A 135 17.20 -17.50 -28.52
CA VAL A 135 17.28 -16.35 -27.60
C VAL A 135 15.89 -15.90 -27.13
N SER A 136 14.88 -15.99 -27.99
CA SER A 136 13.52 -15.52 -27.74
C SER A 136 12.49 -16.52 -28.27
N ALA A 137 11.45 -16.78 -27.50
CA ALA A 137 10.31 -17.60 -27.91
C ALA A 137 9.31 -16.84 -28.82
N GLU A 138 9.63 -15.62 -29.26
CA GLU A 138 8.77 -14.81 -30.13
C GLU A 138 8.68 -15.40 -31.55
N SER A 139 7.45 -15.61 -32.01
CA SER A 139 7.15 -16.08 -33.37
C SER A 139 7.33 -14.97 -34.41
N ASP A 140 7.44 -15.33 -35.69
CA ASP A 140 7.55 -14.33 -36.78
C ASP A 140 6.29 -13.46 -36.87
N LYS A 141 5.12 -14.00 -36.52
CA LYS A 141 3.88 -13.25 -36.32
C LYS A 141 4.00 -12.20 -35.20
N ASP A 142 4.60 -12.54 -34.06
CA ASP A 142 4.77 -11.58 -32.96
C ASP A 142 5.69 -10.42 -33.36
N ARG A 143 6.68 -10.69 -34.24
CA ARG A 143 7.58 -9.66 -34.78
C ARG A 143 6.87 -8.74 -35.76
N SER A 144 6.11 -9.28 -36.71
CA SER A 144 5.33 -8.49 -37.67
C SER A 144 4.27 -7.64 -36.95
N ASP A 145 3.60 -8.21 -35.94
CA ASP A 145 2.65 -7.49 -35.08
C ASP A 145 3.34 -6.37 -34.27
N ARG A 146 4.60 -6.56 -33.87
CA ARG A 146 5.36 -5.54 -33.14
C ARG A 146 5.79 -4.37 -34.02
N GLU A 147 6.09 -4.61 -35.28
CA GLU A 147 6.48 -3.57 -36.23
C GLU A 147 5.27 -2.79 -36.76
N LEU A 148 4.25 -3.51 -37.25
CA LEU A 148 3.13 -2.92 -37.98
C LEU A 148 1.97 -2.54 -37.04
N VAL A 149 1.60 -3.41 -36.11
CA VAL A 149 0.34 -3.27 -35.33
C VAL A 149 0.57 -2.50 -34.03
N THR A 150 1.66 -2.80 -33.32
CA THR A 150 1.92 -2.22 -31.99
C THR A 150 1.99 -0.69 -31.96
N PRO A 151 2.57 0.02 -32.95
CA PRO A 151 2.51 1.48 -32.98
C PRO A 151 1.09 2.04 -33.05
N TRP A 152 0.20 1.39 -33.81
CA TRP A 152 -1.20 1.79 -33.92
C TRP A 152 -1.99 1.45 -32.65
N PHE A 153 -1.75 0.29 -32.03
CA PHE A 153 -2.34 -0.04 -30.73
C PHE A 153 -1.89 0.92 -29.63
N LYS A 154 -0.62 1.34 -29.62
CA LYS A 154 -0.12 2.35 -28.69
C LYS A 154 -0.80 3.71 -28.91
N PHE A 155 -0.97 4.11 -30.17
CA PHE A 155 -1.69 5.33 -30.53
C PHE A 155 -3.17 5.28 -30.11
N LEU A 156 -3.84 4.15 -30.37
CA LEU A 156 -5.25 3.93 -29.99
C LEU A 156 -5.44 3.92 -28.47
N TRP A 157 -4.54 3.25 -27.74
CA TRP A 157 -4.51 3.28 -26.27
C TRP A 157 -4.34 4.71 -25.73
N GLU A 158 -3.37 5.46 -26.26
CA GLU A 158 -3.13 6.85 -25.84
C GLU A 158 -4.33 7.75 -26.19
N THR A 159 -5.04 7.44 -27.27
CA THR A 159 -6.29 8.09 -27.66
C THR A 159 -7.38 7.84 -26.61
N TYR A 160 -7.63 6.59 -26.21
CA TYR A 160 -8.57 6.27 -25.12
C TYR A 160 -8.20 7.00 -23.82
N ARG A 161 -6.92 6.94 -23.43
CA ARG A 161 -6.41 7.63 -22.22
C ARG A 161 -6.66 9.13 -22.28
N THR A 162 -6.31 9.76 -23.39
CA THR A 162 -6.48 11.19 -23.60
C THR A 162 -7.95 11.61 -23.53
N ILE A 163 -8.83 10.85 -24.18
CA ILE A 163 -10.26 11.14 -24.16
C ILE A 163 -10.82 11.01 -22.74
N LEU A 164 -10.47 9.95 -21.99
CA LEU A 164 -10.88 9.80 -20.60
C LEU A 164 -10.36 10.94 -19.70
N GLU A 165 -9.13 11.42 -19.92
CA GLU A 165 -8.58 12.58 -19.22
C GLU A 165 -9.35 13.87 -19.56
N ILE A 166 -9.81 14.04 -20.80
CA ILE A 166 -10.57 15.23 -21.26
C ILE A 166 -12.01 15.20 -20.74
N LEU A 167 -12.63 14.03 -20.67
CA LEU A 167 -14.04 13.86 -20.30
C LEU A 167 -14.29 13.76 -18.79
N ARG A 168 -13.23 13.60 -17.97
CA ARG A 168 -13.37 13.42 -16.52
C ARG A 168 -14.09 14.59 -15.83
N ASN A 169 -14.82 14.27 -14.76
CA ASN A 169 -15.48 15.21 -13.86
C ASN A 169 -16.40 16.22 -14.55
N ASN A 170 -17.11 15.81 -15.60
CA ASN A 170 -18.12 16.64 -16.26
C ASN A 170 -19.46 15.90 -16.31
N ASN A 171 -20.49 16.47 -15.69
CA ASN A 171 -21.82 15.86 -15.58
C ASN A 171 -22.52 15.62 -16.92
N LYS A 172 -22.29 16.48 -17.93
CA LYS A 172 -22.92 16.34 -19.26
C LYS A 172 -22.25 15.27 -20.14
N LEU A 173 -21.03 14.85 -19.78
CA LEU A 173 -20.20 13.96 -20.60
C LEU A 173 -20.01 12.57 -19.98
N GLU A 174 -20.74 12.25 -18.90
CA GLU A 174 -20.63 10.98 -18.18
C GLU A 174 -20.93 9.77 -19.07
N GLY A 175 -21.99 9.85 -19.89
CA GLY A 175 -22.34 8.77 -20.81
C GLY A 175 -21.24 8.49 -21.84
N LEU A 176 -20.64 9.54 -22.40
CA LEU A 176 -19.53 9.42 -23.35
C LEU A 176 -18.25 8.89 -22.65
N TYR A 177 -18.00 9.31 -21.41
CA TYR A 177 -16.90 8.80 -20.60
C TYR A 177 -17.05 7.29 -20.33
N ALA A 178 -18.23 6.85 -19.89
CA ALA A 178 -18.53 5.44 -19.64
C ALA A 178 -18.42 4.61 -20.94
N MET A 179 -18.95 5.11 -22.06
CA MET A 179 -18.82 4.49 -23.38
C MET A 179 -17.34 4.32 -23.79
N THR A 180 -16.53 5.37 -23.59
CA THR A 180 -15.09 5.34 -23.90
C THR A 180 -14.35 4.32 -23.02
N ALA A 181 -14.66 4.27 -21.72
CA ALA A 181 -14.07 3.29 -20.80
C ALA A 181 -14.42 1.85 -21.21
N ASN A 182 -15.69 1.59 -21.56
CA ASN A 182 -16.15 0.28 -22.02
C ASN A 182 -15.47 -0.13 -23.34
N ARG A 183 -15.31 0.79 -24.30
CA ARG A 183 -14.53 0.52 -25.52
C ARG A 183 -13.07 0.24 -25.23
N ALA A 184 -12.45 0.96 -24.29
CA ALA A 184 -11.07 0.73 -23.90
C ALA A 184 -10.90 -0.64 -23.20
N PHE A 185 -11.86 -1.08 -22.39
CA PHE A 185 -11.87 -2.44 -21.84
C PHE A 185 -11.97 -3.49 -22.93
N ASN A 186 -12.91 -3.35 -23.87
CA ASN A 186 -13.06 -4.26 -25.01
C ASN A 186 -11.78 -4.32 -25.85
N PHE A 187 -11.15 -3.17 -26.13
CA PHE A 187 -9.83 -3.11 -26.79
C PHE A 187 -8.79 -3.96 -26.03
N CYS A 188 -8.72 -3.83 -24.71
CA CYS A 188 -7.78 -4.60 -23.90
C CYS A 188 -8.07 -6.11 -23.93
N VAL A 189 -9.35 -6.50 -23.91
CA VAL A 189 -9.79 -7.90 -23.98
C VAL A 189 -9.51 -8.50 -25.36
N THR A 190 -9.98 -7.86 -26.43
CA THR A 190 -9.83 -8.33 -27.82
C THR A 190 -8.37 -8.55 -28.20
N TYR A 191 -7.49 -7.62 -27.81
CA TYR A 191 -6.07 -7.68 -28.15
C TYR A 191 -5.17 -8.16 -27.00
N LYS A 192 -5.75 -8.74 -25.94
CA LYS A 192 -5.04 -9.31 -24.77
C LYS A 192 -3.99 -8.37 -24.14
N ARG A 193 -4.26 -7.06 -24.13
CA ARG A 193 -3.37 -6.01 -23.59
C ARG A 193 -3.53 -5.85 -22.07
N THR A 194 -2.89 -6.74 -21.30
CA THR A 194 -3.02 -6.77 -19.83
C THR A 194 -2.37 -5.59 -19.11
N THR A 195 -1.30 -5.02 -19.66
CA THR A 195 -0.58 -3.86 -19.08
C THR A 195 -1.41 -2.59 -19.13
N GLU A 196 -1.98 -2.29 -20.29
CA GLU A 196 -2.87 -1.17 -20.54
C GLU A 196 -4.15 -1.31 -19.72
N PHE A 197 -4.68 -2.52 -19.59
CA PHE A 197 -5.84 -2.78 -18.73
C PHE A 197 -5.58 -2.38 -17.27
N ARG A 198 -4.48 -2.83 -16.65
CA ARG A 198 -4.13 -2.44 -15.27
C ARG A 198 -4.01 -0.92 -15.13
N ARG A 199 -3.35 -0.27 -16.10
CA ARG A 199 -3.21 1.19 -16.12
C ARG A 199 -4.55 1.90 -16.28
N LEU A 200 -5.47 1.37 -17.09
CA LEU A 200 -6.82 1.87 -17.24
C LEU A 200 -7.57 1.83 -15.90
N CYS A 201 -7.52 0.70 -15.20
CA CYS A 201 -8.15 0.55 -13.90
C CYS A 201 -7.63 1.58 -12.87
N GLU A 202 -6.31 1.82 -12.83
CA GLU A 202 -5.71 2.87 -11.98
C GLU A 202 -6.16 4.28 -12.36
N ILE A 203 -6.22 4.60 -13.66
CA ILE A 203 -6.74 5.89 -14.15
C ILE A 203 -8.18 6.09 -13.65
N LEU A 204 -9.03 5.08 -13.79
CA LEU A 204 -10.43 5.17 -13.37
C LEU A 204 -10.57 5.31 -11.84
N ARG A 205 -9.71 4.67 -11.04
CA ARG A 205 -9.67 4.88 -9.58
C ARG A 205 -9.24 6.30 -9.22
N ASN A 206 -8.19 6.80 -9.88
CA ASN A 206 -7.70 8.17 -9.69
C ASN A 206 -8.77 9.21 -10.07
N HIS A 207 -9.51 8.98 -11.15
CA HIS A 207 -10.63 9.84 -11.55
C HIS A 207 -11.74 9.85 -10.49
N LEU A 208 -12.12 8.69 -9.95
CA LEU A 208 -13.11 8.60 -8.87
C LEU A 208 -12.62 9.27 -7.57
N SER A 209 -11.36 9.07 -7.19
CA SER A 209 -10.75 9.71 -6.02
C SER A 209 -10.71 11.24 -6.16
N ASN A 210 -10.33 11.74 -7.35
CA ASN A 210 -10.36 13.17 -7.65
C ASN A 210 -11.78 13.75 -7.55
N LEU A 211 -12.77 13.02 -8.04
CA LEU A 211 -14.17 13.41 -7.94
C LEU A 211 -14.67 13.50 -6.49
N GLN A 212 -14.11 12.71 -5.58
CA GLN A 212 -14.42 12.79 -4.14
C GLN A 212 -13.67 13.94 -3.44
N LYS A 213 -12.43 14.21 -3.85
CA LYS A 213 -11.56 15.24 -3.28
C LYS A 213 -12.02 16.66 -3.63
N TYR A 214 -12.42 16.89 -4.88
CA TYR A 214 -12.79 18.21 -5.39
C TYR A 214 -14.32 18.38 -5.47
N ARG A 215 -14.96 18.53 -4.31
CA ARG A 215 -16.44 18.57 -4.23
C ARG A 215 -17.07 19.83 -4.82
N ASP A 216 -16.36 20.97 -4.78
CA ASP A 216 -16.89 22.30 -5.13
C ASP A 216 -16.81 22.65 -6.64
N GLN A 217 -16.49 21.68 -7.51
CA GLN A 217 -16.42 21.92 -8.96
C GLN A 217 -17.83 22.14 -9.57
N ARG A 218 -18.00 23.22 -10.34
CA ARG A 218 -19.30 23.66 -10.89
C ARG A 218 -19.99 22.63 -11.81
N ASP A 219 -19.23 21.92 -12.65
CA ASP A 219 -19.76 20.96 -13.63
C ASP A 219 -19.60 19.49 -13.18
N ARG A 220 -19.47 19.27 -11.86
CA ARG A 220 -19.20 17.97 -11.28
C ARG A 220 -20.37 16.99 -11.45
N PRO A 221 -20.10 15.70 -11.76
CA PRO A 221 -21.06 14.62 -11.63
C PRO A 221 -21.76 14.58 -10.27
N ASP A 222 -23.09 14.60 -10.27
CA ASP A 222 -23.87 14.50 -9.05
C ASP A 222 -24.13 13.03 -8.70
N MET A 223 -23.44 12.54 -7.67
CA MET A 223 -23.55 11.16 -7.20
C MET A 223 -24.91 10.82 -6.57
N THR A 224 -25.79 11.80 -6.38
CA THR A 224 -27.17 11.55 -5.93
C THR A 224 -28.10 11.16 -7.08
N LEU A 225 -27.76 11.51 -8.33
CA LEU A 225 -28.56 11.20 -9.51
C LEU A 225 -28.48 9.70 -9.85
N ALA A 226 -29.64 9.10 -10.11
CA ALA A 226 -29.74 7.67 -10.40
C ALA A 226 -29.00 7.26 -11.69
N GLU A 227 -29.01 8.11 -12.71
CA GLU A 227 -28.31 7.86 -13.98
C GLU A 227 -26.79 7.88 -13.81
N THR A 228 -26.25 8.90 -13.14
CA THR A 228 -24.84 8.98 -12.77
C THR A 228 -24.41 7.73 -11.98
N GLN A 229 -25.16 7.37 -10.94
CA GLN A 229 -24.89 6.16 -10.17
C GLN A 229 -24.81 4.90 -11.05
N ASN A 230 -25.73 4.74 -12.01
CA ASN A 230 -25.75 3.61 -12.92
C ASN A 230 -24.49 3.61 -13.82
N TYR A 231 -24.10 4.75 -14.40
CA TYR A 231 -22.89 4.82 -15.25
C TYR A 231 -21.62 4.39 -14.51
N TYR A 232 -21.42 4.86 -13.27
CA TYR A 232 -20.24 4.50 -12.48
C TYR A 232 -20.25 3.01 -12.08
N LEU A 233 -21.42 2.48 -11.70
CA LEU A 233 -21.56 1.06 -11.37
C LEU A 233 -21.34 0.19 -12.61
N GLU A 234 -22.05 0.45 -13.72
CA GLU A 234 -21.95 -0.33 -14.96
C GLU A 234 -20.51 -0.38 -15.49
N THR A 235 -19.80 0.76 -15.48
CA THR A 235 -18.39 0.80 -15.88
C THR A 235 -17.52 -0.13 -15.03
N ARG A 236 -17.80 -0.24 -13.73
CA ARG A 236 -17.04 -1.10 -12.80
C ARG A 236 -17.44 -2.58 -12.92
N PHE A 237 -18.70 -2.89 -13.19
CA PHE A 237 -19.12 -4.25 -13.50
C PHE A 237 -18.50 -4.73 -14.82
N GLU A 238 -18.41 -3.88 -15.84
CA GLU A 238 -17.73 -4.23 -17.10
C GLU A 238 -16.22 -4.35 -16.90
N GLN A 239 -15.62 -3.51 -16.05
CA GLN A 239 -14.22 -3.67 -15.60
C GLN A 239 -13.99 -5.05 -14.96
N LEU A 240 -14.87 -5.48 -14.05
CA LEU A 240 -14.77 -6.79 -13.39
C LEU A 240 -14.91 -7.94 -14.41
N LYS A 241 -15.88 -7.83 -15.33
CA LYS A 241 -16.08 -8.82 -16.39
C LYS A 241 -14.84 -8.94 -17.28
N SER A 242 -14.27 -7.82 -17.68
CA SER A 242 -13.06 -7.77 -18.51
C SER A 242 -11.82 -8.29 -17.78
N ALA A 243 -11.66 -7.95 -16.50
CA ALA A 243 -10.58 -8.48 -15.66
C ALA A 243 -10.65 -10.01 -15.51
N ALA A 244 -11.86 -10.55 -15.35
CA ALA A 244 -12.09 -11.98 -15.27
C ALA A 244 -11.87 -12.70 -16.61
N GLN A 245 -12.17 -12.06 -17.75
CA GLN A 245 -11.89 -12.60 -19.09
C GLN A 245 -10.39 -12.61 -19.42
N LEU A 246 -9.64 -11.62 -18.93
CA LEU A 246 -8.18 -11.55 -19.04
C LEU A 246 -7.45 -12.37 -17.97
N GLU A 247 -8.18 -13.07 -17.09
CA GLU A 247 -7.64 -13.86 -15.98
C GLU A 247 -6.73 -13.06 -15.02
N LEU A 248 -6.98 -11.75 -14.92
CA LEU A 248 -6.28 -10.85 -14.01
C LEU A 248 -6.93 -10.88 -12.62
N TRP A 249 -6.80 -12.01 -11.92
CA TRP A 249 -7.52 -12.29 -10.67
C TRP A 249 -7.30 -11.27 -9.56
N GLN A 250 -6.07 -10.75 -9.42
CA GLN A 250 -5.76 -9.69 -8.46
C GLN A 250 -6.50 -8.37 -8.78
N GLU A 251 -6.54 -8.01 -10.06
CA GLU A 251 -7.22 -6.78 -10.51
C GLU A 251 -8.75 -6.94 -10.45
N ALA A 252 -9.26 -8.15 -10.74
CA ALA A 252 -10.66 -8.50 -10.52
C ALA A 252 -11.04 -8.32 -9.04
N PHE A 253 -10.20 -8.81 -8.12
CA PHE A 253 -10.41 -8.66 -6.68
C PHE A 253 -10.42 -7.18 -6.24
N ARG A 254 -9.46 -6.37 -6.70
CA ARG A 254 -9.47 -4.92 -6.43
C ARG A 254 -10.70 -4.22 -7.01
N THR A 255 -11.15 -4.64 -8.20
CA THR A 255 -12.36 -4.09 -8.82
C THR A 255 -13.62 -4.45 -8.02
N ILE A 256 -13.66 -5.64 -7.42
CA ILE A 256 -14.71 -6.06 -6.47
C ILE A 256 -14.75 -5.13 -5.25
N GLU A 257 -13.59 -4.80 -4.67
CA GLU A 257 -13.49 -3.82 -3.58
C GLU A 257 -13.96 -2.43 -4.04
N ASP A 258 -13.61 -2.01 -5.26
CA ASP A 258 -14.07 -0.74 -5.84
C ASP A 258 -15.60 -0.70 -5.98
N ILE A 259 -16.24 -1.78 -6.42
CA ILE A 259 -17.72 -1.88 -6.55
C ILE A 259 -18.37 -1.79 -5.17
N HIS A 260 -17.84 -2.50 -4.18
CA HIS A 260 -18.36 -2.45 -2.81
C HIS A 260 -18.20 -1.05 -2.20
N GLY A 261 -17.02 -0.45 -2.35
CA GLY A 261 -16.75 0.93 -1.93
C GLY A 261 -17.70 1.93 -2.59
N LEU A 262 -17.93 1.80 -3.90
CA LEU A 262 -18.90 2.61 -4.63
C LEU A 262 -20.33 2.43 -4.13
N THR A 263 -20.75 1.21 -3.83
CA THR A 263 -22.08 0.93 -3.28
C THR A 263 -22.29 1.68 -1.95
N PHE A 264 -21.26 1.73 -1.10
CA PHE A 264 -21.29 2.49 0.15
C PHE A 264 -21.35 4.01 -0.08
N ILE A 265 -20.55 4.53 -1.02
CA ILE A 265 -20.53 5.96 -1.38
C ILE A 265 -21.88 6.41 -1.94
N LEU A 266 -22.47 5.61 -2.82
CA LEU A 266 -23.72 5.93 -3.52
C LEU A 266 -24.96 5.70 -2.65
N LYS A 267 -24.83 5.00 -1.51
CA LYS A 267 -25.94 4.60 -0.63
C LYS A 267 -27.11 3.95 -1.37
N LYS A 268 -26.85 3.27 -2.49
CA LYS A 268 -27.83 2.60 -3.34
C LYS A 268 -27.35 1.21 -3.70
N SER A 269 -28.23 0.23 -3.55
CA SER A 269 -27.95 -1.14 -3.99
C SER A 269 -27.91 -1.22 -5.53
N PRO A 270 -26.90 -1.87 -6.13
CA PRO A 270 -26.86 -2.08 -7.56
C PRO A 270 -28.02 -2.96 -8.04
N ASN A 271 -28.35 -2.88 -9.33
CA ASN A 271 -29.37 -3.71 -9.95
C ASN A 271 -29.12 -5.21 -9.66
N PRO A 272 -30.13 -5.99 -9.21
CA PRO A 272 -30.00 -7.43 -8.95
C PRO A 272 -29.34 -8.23 -10.08
N ARG A 273 -29.60 -7.88 -11.35
CA ARG A 273 -28.95 -8.54 -12.50
C ARG A 273 -27.44 -8.32 -12.53
N MET A 274 -26.98 -7.11 -12.24
CA MET A 274 -25.56 -6.79 -12.16
C MET A 274 -24.91 -7.48 -10.95
N MET A 275 -25.61 -7.49 -9.81
CA MET A 275 -25.15 -8.20 -8.60
C MET A 275 -25.03 -9.72 -8.83
N ALA A 276 -25.91 -10.31 -9.64
CA ALA A 276 -25.80 -11.72 -10.01
C ALA A 276 -24.55 -11.99 -10.85
N SER A 277 -24.26 -11.13 -11.83
CA SER A 277 -22.99 -11.19 -12.58
C SER A 277 -21.79 -11.04 -11.65
N TYR A 278 -21.84 -10.12 -10.68
CA TYR A 278 -20.77 -9.95 -9.68
C TYR A 278 -20.52 -11.21 -8.86
N PHE A 279 -21.56 -11.81 -8.26
CA PHE A 279 -21.37 -13.04 -7.49
C PHE A 279 -20.92 -14.21 -8.40
N ALA A 280 -21.38 -14.27 -9.65
CA ALA A 280 -20.91 -15.25 -10.63
C ALA A 280 -19.42 -15.10 -10.99
N LYS A 281 -18.87 -13.88 -10.98
CA LYS A 281 -17.41 -13.68 -11.12
C LYS A 281 -16.68 -13.94 -9.81
N LEU A 282 -17.28 -13.58 -8.68
CA LEU A 282 -16.73 -13.79 -7.34
C LEU A 282 -16.53 -15.28 -7.03
N THR A 283 -17.45 -16.16 -7.47
CA THR A 283 -17.27 -17.62 -7.35
C THR A 283 -16.00 -18.09 -8.06
N LYS A 284 -15.71 -17.59 -9.27
CA LYS A 284 -14.47 -17.93 -9.99
C LYS A 284 -13.22 -17.38 -9.29
N VAL A 285 -13.25 -16.12 -8.85
CA VAL A 285 -12.13 -15.50 -8.12
C VAL A 285 -11.79 -16.27 -6.84
N PHE A 286 -12.79 -16.64 -6.05
CA PHE A 286 -12.57 -17.40 -4.82
C PHE A 286 -12.15 -18.86 -5.06
N TRP A 287 -12.54 -19.45 -6.20
CA TRP A 287 -12.07 -20.77 -6.58
C TRP A 287 -10.58 -20.76 -6.92
N VAL A 288 -10.15 -19.82 -7.78
CA VAL A 288 -8.73 -19.71 -8.20
C VAL A 288 -7.82 -19.29 -7.05
N SER A 289 -8.30 -18.45 -6.12
CA SER A 289 -7.55 -18.07 -4.92
C SER A 289 -7.55 -19.13 -3.80
N GLU A 290 -8.11 -20.32 -4.04
CA GLU A 290 -8.20 -21.42 -3.06
C GLU A 290 -8.96 -21.06 -1.77
N ASN A 291 -9.84 -20.06 -1.82
CA ASN A 291 -10.66 -19.59 -0.71
C ASN A 291 -12.05 -20.23 -0.74
N HIS A 292 -12.11 -21.53 -0.48
CA HIS A 292 -13.31 -22.37 -0.66
C HIS A 292 -14.50 -21.97 0.22
N LEU A 293 -14.24 -21.44 1.42
CA LEU A 293 -15.31 -20.97 2.31
C LEU A 293 -16.09 -19.84 1.64
N TYR A 294 -15.39 -18.81 1.20
CA TYR A 294 -15.98 -17.65 0.54
C TYR A 294 -16.53 -18.00 -0.84
N HIS A 295 -15.94 -18.97 -1.55
CA HIS A 295 -16.50 -19.53 -2.78
C HIS A 295 -17.91 -20.12 -2.55
N ALA A 296 -18.09 -20.94 -1.51
CA ALA A 296 -19.40 -21.52 -1.20
C ALA A 296 -20.43 -20.47 -0.76
N TYR A 297 -20.01 -19.46 0.02
CA TYR A 297 -20.87 -18.32 0.36
C TYR A 297 -21.22 -17.46 -0.85
N ALA A 298 -20.31 -17.26 -1.80
CA ALA A 298 -20.57 -16.56 -3.06
C ALA A 298 -21.61 -17.30 -3.90
N TRP A 299 -21.48 -18.63 -4.02
CA TRP A 299 -22.50 -19.48 -4.65
C TRP A 299 -23.85 -19.37 -3.97
N TYR A 300 -23.85 -19.41 -2.64
CA TYR A 300 -25.07 -19.29 -1.85
C TYR A 300 -25.77 -17.93 -2.04
N LYS A 301 -25.01 -16.83 -2.05
CA LYS A 301 -25.53 -15.48 -2.36
C LYS A 301 -26.06 -15.40 -3.79
N LEU A 302 -25.32 -15.96 -4.75
CA LEU A 302 -25.74 -16.03 -6.15
C LEU A 302 -27.06 -16.78 -6.31
N PHE A 303 -27.22 -17.94 -5.68
CA PHE A 303 -28.43 -18.75 -5.72
C PHE A 303 -29.63 -18.02 -5.11
N ASN A 304 -29.47 -17.43 -3.93
CA ASN A 304 -30.56 -16.68 -3.30
C ASN A 304 -30.97 -15.47 -4.15
N LEU A 305 -30.00 -14.77 -4.73
CA LEU A 305 -30.26 -13.63 -5.59
C LEU A 305 -30.96 -14.06 -6.89
N SER A 306 -30.44 -15.05 -7.60
CA SER A 306 -31.03 -15.54 -8.86
C SER A 306 -32.45 -16.04 -8.65
N LYS A 307 -32.70 -16.79 -7.57
CA LYS A 307 -34.04 -17.25 -7.19
C LYS A 307 -35.01 -16.11 -6.87
N ALA A 308 -34.52 -15.01 -6.28
CA ALA A 308 -35.38 -13.89 -5.87
C ALA A 308 -35.81 -12.99 -7.03
N TYR A 309 -34.89 -12.64 -7.95
CA TYR A 309 -35.20 -11.70 -9.03
C TYR A 309 -35.57 -12.38 -10.36
N ASN A 310 -35.04 -13.57 -10.65
CA ASN A 310 -35.19 -14.20 -11.95
C ASN A 310 -36.33 -15.23 -11.97
N ARG A 311 -37.50 -14.80 -12.43
CA ARG A 311 -38.68 -15.68 -12.57
C ARG A 311 -38.58 -16.65 -13.75
N ASN A 312 -37.64 -16.45 -14.67
CA ASN A 312 -37.49 -17.24 -15.89
C ASN A 312 -36.45 -18.36 -15.74
N LEU A 313 -35.92 -18.60 -14.53
CA LEU A 313 -34.98 -19.69 -14.27
C LEU A 313 -35.72 -21.03 -14.36
N THR A 314 -35.17 -21.97 -15.12
CA THR A 314 -35.77 -23.31 -15.21
C THR A 314 -35.58 -24.08 -13.90
N PRO A 315 -36.45 -25.06 -13.59
CA PRO A 315 -36.24 -25.91 -12.41
C PRO A 315 -34.92 -26.69 -12.49
N GLU A 316 -34.43 -27.00 -13.69
CA GLU A 316 -33.13 -27.64 -13.91
C GLU A 316 -31.97 -26.69 -13.58
N ASP A 317 -32.05 -25.41 -13.99
CA ASP A 317 -31.07 -24.39 -13.60
C ASP A 317 -31.01 -24.23 -12.08
N LEU A 318 -32.18 -24.18 -11.42
CA LEU A 318 -32.25 -24.08 -9.96
C LEU A 318 -31.65 -25.32 -9.28
N LYS A 319 -31.91 -26.52 -9.80
CA LYS A 319 -31.33 -27.78 -9.31
C LYS A 319 -29.82 -27.79 -9.47
N ALA A 320 -29.30 -27.38 -10.63
CA ALA A 320 -27.87 -27.32 -10.89
C ALA A 320 -27.16 -26.30 -9.99
N MET A 321 -27.72 -25.09 -9.85
CA MET A 321 -27.17 -24.06 -8.95
C MET A 321 -27.23 -24.50 -7.48
N ALA A 322 -28.35 -25.08 -7.02
CA ALA A 322 -28.46 -25.62 -5.66
C ALA A 322 -27.43 -26.72 -5.40
N SER A 323 -27.21 -27.60 -6.39
CA SER A 323 -26.21 -28.67 -6.31
C SER A 323 -24.79 -28.09 -6.22
N ALA A 324 -24.47 -27.06 -7.01
CA ALA A 324 -23.18 -26.36 -6.91
C ALA A 324 -22.97 -25.70 -5.54
N VAL A 325 -24.01 -25.10 -4.95
CA VAL A 325 -23.97 -24.54 -3.59
C VAL A 325 -23.65 -25.63 -2.56
N LEU A 326 -24.36 -26.76 -2.60
CA LEU A 326 -24.14 -27.84 -1.64
C LEU A 326 -22.75 -28.48 -1.83
N LEU A 327 -22.35 -28.77 -3.07
CA LEU A 327 -21.07 -29.39 -3.38
C LEU A 327 -19.89 -28.48 -3.01
N SER A 328 -19.99 -27.17 -3.26
CA SER A 328 -18.98 -26.20 -2.81
C SER A 328 -18.91 -26.12 -1.28
N ALA A 329 -20.04 -26.16 -0.57
CA ALA A 329 -20.07 -26.15 0.89
C ALA A 329 -19.48 -27.43 1.51
N ILE A 330 -19.74 -28.59 0.89
CA ILE A 330 -19.20 -29.88 1.32
C ILE A 330 -17.69 -29.95 1.06
N ALA A 331 -17.22 -29.46 -0.09
CA ALA A 331 -15.82 -29.54 -0.50
C ALA A 331 -14.84 -28.77 0.40
N ILE A 332 -15.32 -27.83 1.23
CA ILE A 332 -14.51 -27.13 2.24
C ILE A 332 -14.02 -28.15 3.27
N PRO A 333 -12.74 -28.27 3.63
CA PRO A 333 -12.30 -29.18 4.70
C PRO A 333 -12.98 -28.91 6.06
N PRO A 334 -13.22 -29.93 6.92
CA PRO A 334 -13.91 -29.75 8.21
C PRO A 334 -13.01 -29.18 9.31
N TYR A 335 -11.75 -28.91 8.97
CA TYR A 335 -10.75 -28.29 9.83
C TYR A 335 -10.17 -27.09 9.11
N GLU A 336 -9.70 -26.11 9.87
CA GLU A 336 -8.92 -25.03 9.31
C GLU A 336 -7.51 -25.55 9.02
N SER A 337 -7.06 -25.39 7.77
CA SER A 337 -5.65 -25.60 7.45
C SER A 337 -4.85 -24.54 8.21
N ARG A 338 -4.41 -24.88 9.42
CA ARG A 338 -3.39 -24.12 10.13
C ARG A 338 -2.11 -24.29 9.31
N THR A 339 -1.90 -23.39 8.35
CA THR A 339 -0.55 -23.17 7.85
C THR A 339 0.28 -22.85 9.09
N SER A 340 1.29 -23.66 9.37
CA SER A 340 2.17 -23.56 10.54
C SER A 340 3.03 -22.28 10.55
N ALA A 341 2.60 -21.24 9.84
CA ALA A 341 3.23 -19.95 9.78
C ALA A 341 2.70 -18.99 10.87
N SER A 342 1.47 -19.17 11.38
CA SER A 342 0.84 -18.21 12.29
C SER A 342 1.34 -18.33 13.73
N THR A 343 2.58 -17.90 13.98
CA THR A 343 3.19 -17.87 15.32
C THR A 343 3.23 -16.45 15.89
N SER A 344 3.09 -15.42 15.05
CA SER A 344 3.06 -14.03 15.50
C SER A 344 1.63 -13.53 15.71
N ASN A 345 1.43 -12.69 16.74
CA ASN A 345 0.14 -12.04 16.99
C ASN A 345 -0.28 -11.13 15.80
N GLU A 346 0.68 -10.51 15.12
CA GLU A 346 0.45 -9.64 13.96
C GLU A 346 -0.19 -10.40 12.78
N GLU A 347 0.26 -11.62 12.49
CA GLU A 347 -0.34 -12.43 11.42
C GLU A 347 -1.77 -12.88 11.73
N ILE A 348 -2.10 -13.08 13.01
CA ILE A 348 -3.46 -13.41 13.45
C ILE A 348 -4.38 -12.19 13.28
N GLU A 349 -3.92 -10.99 13.62
CA GLU A 349 -4.66 -9.75 13.40
C GLU A 349 -4.88 -9.50 11.90
N ASN A 350 -3.82 -9.66 11.09
CA ASN A 350 -3.92 -9.55 9.62
C ASN A 350 -4.91 -10.57 9.03
N ALA A 351 -4.95 -11.80 9.55
CA ALA A 351 -5.92 -12.81 9.12
C ALA A 351 -7.36 -12.39 9.47
N LYS A 352 -7.60 -11.86 10.69
CA LYS A 352 -8.91 -11.34 11.09
C LYS A 352 -9.36 -10.17 10.22
N GLU A 353 -8.47 -9.22 9.95
CA GLU A 353 -8.77 -8.10 9.05
C GLU A 353 -9.12 -8.57 7.64
N ARG A 354 -8.37 -9.54 7.12
CA ARG A 354 -8.66 -10.16 5.82
C ARG A 354 -10.04 -10.81 5.84
N ASP A 355 -10.37 -11.56 6.88
CA ASP A 355 -11.65 -12.25 6.98
C ASP A 355 -12.83 -11.28 7.10
N VAL A 356 -12.66 -10.16 7.82
CA VAL A 356 -13.62 -9.05 7.88
C VAL A 356 -13.80 -8.40 6.52
N ARG A 357 -12.70 -8.17 5.80
CA ARG A 357 -12.73 -7.61 4.45
C ARG A 357 -13.48 -8.55 3.49
N MET A 358 -13.20 -9.86 3.53
CA MET A 358 -13.88 -10.86 2.71
C MET A 358 -15.38 -10.96 3.02
N ALA A 359 -15.75 -10.92 4.30
CA ALA A 359 -17.15 -10.92 4.73
C ALA A 359 -17.92 -9.74 4.18
N THR A 360 -17.31 -8.55 4.25
CA THR A 360 -17.86 -7.30 3.75
C THR A 360 -18.15 -7.38 2.25
N LEU A 361 -17.23 -7.96 1.46
CA LEU A 361 -17.43 -8.17 0.01
C LEU A 361 -18.61 -9.09 -0.34
N LEU A 362 -18.96 -10.02 0.55
CA LEU A 362 -20.12 -10.90 0.42
C LEU A 362 -21.41 -10.28 0.98
N GLY A 363 -21.34 -9.04 1.48
CA GLY A 363 -22.45 -8.31 2.10
C GLY A 363 -22.80 -8.83 3.50
N TYR A 364 -21.85 -9.41 4.21
CA TYR A 364 -21.99 -9.75 5.64
C TYR A 364 -21.31 -8.67 6.48
N THR A 365 -22.04 -8.11 7.44
CA THR A 365 -21.49 -7.19 8.44
C THR A 365 -21.13 -7.99 9.68
N LEU A 366 -19.83 -8.14 9.92
CA LEU A 366 -19.32 -8.78 11.13
C LEU A 366 -19.23 -7.74 12.25
N ASP A 367 -19.80 -8.07 13.41
CA ASP A 367 -19.61 -7.29 14.63
C ASP A 367 -18.17 -7.52 15.12
N PRO A 368 -17.34 -6.48 15.30
CA PRO A 368 -15.98 -6.61 15.81
C PRO A 368 -15.89 -7.32 17.17
N LYS A 369 -16.98 -7.33 17.95
CA LYS A 369 -17.06 -7.99 19.25
C LYS A 369 -17.37 -9.48 19.18
N ARG A 370 -17.84 -9.98 18.04
CA ARG A 370 -18.15 -11.40 17.83
C ARG A 370 -17.02 -12.06 17.05
N ASP A 371 -16.78 -13.33 17.34
CA ASP A 371 -15.84 -14.10 16.54
C ASP A 371 -16.41 -14.24 15.11
N PRO A 372 -15.69 -13.78 14.05
CA PRO A 372 -16.15 -13.89 12.67
C PRO A 372 -16.52 -15.32 12.27
N ARG A 373 -15.95 -16.33 12.94
CA ARG A 373 -16.21 -17.76 12.72
C ARG A 373 -17.62 -18.20 13.10
N GLU A 374 -18.31 -17.45 13.97
CA GLU A 374 -19.72 -17.75 14.30
C GLU A 374 -20.64 -17.48 13.09
N VAL A 375 -20.33 -16.44 12.32
CA VAL A 375 -21.15 -16.00 11.19
C VAL A 375 -20.72 -16.70 9.89
N LEU A 376 -19.41 -16.79 9.67
CA LEU A 376 -18.82 -17.34 8.46
C LEU A 376 -17.98 -18.57 8.79
N SER A 377 -18.64 -19.73 8.83
CA SER A 377 -17.98 -21.02 8.96
C SER A 377 -18.69 -22.09 8.13
N ARG A 378 -17.97 -23.17 7.83
CA ARG A 378 -18.55 -24.34 7.16
C ARG A 378 -19.80 -24.84 7.89
N LYS A 379 -19.75 -24.92 9.23
CA LYS A 379 -20.85 -25.38 10.06
C LYS A 379 -22.06 -24.43 9.97
N ALA A 380 -21.83 -23.12 10.09
CA ALA A 380 -22.87 -22.11 9.94
C ALA A 380 -23.53 -22.19 8.56
N LEU A 381 -22.72 -22.24 7.48
CA LEU A 381 -23.23 -22.38 6.11
C LEU A 381 -24.09 -23.62 5.94
N LEU A 382 -23.60 -24.81 6.33
CA LEU A 382 -24.37 -26.05 6.21
C LEU A 382 -25.68 -25.98 7.01
N SER A 383 -25.67 -25.41 8.22
CA SER A 383 -26.90 -25.20 9.01
C SER A 383 -27.90 -24.27 8.32
N GLU A 384 -27.41 -23.23 7.64
CA GLU A 384 -28.24 -22.30 6.88
C GLU A 384 -28.83 -22.93 5.61
N LEU A 385 -28.05 -23.78 4.92
CA LEU A 385 -28.54 -24.54 3.76
C LEU A 385 -29.67 -25.50 4.14
N ILE A 386 -29.57 -26.13 5.32
CA ILE A 386 -30.61 -27.01 5.87
C ILE A 386 -31.86 -26.21 6.24
N SER A 387 -31.70 -25.12 7.01
CA SER A 387 -32.84 -24.33 7.49
C SER A 387 -33.63 -23.68 6.36
N LYS A 388 -32.97 -23.28 5.27
CA LYS A 388 -33.63 -22.76 4.05
C LYS A 388 -34.12 -23.83 3.08
N GLY A 389 -33.98 -25.10 3.43
CA GLY A 389 -34.53 -26.22 2.64
C GLY A 389 -33.84 -26.41 1.28
N ILE A 390 -32.56 -26.05 1.12
CA ILE A 390 -31.85 -26.21 -0.16
C ILE A 390 -31.65 -27.69 -0.52
N LEU A 391 -31.52 -28.57 0.48
CA LEU A 391 -31.35 -30.02 0.31
C LEU A 391 -32.47 -30.72 -0.50
N SER A 392 -33.68 -30.15 -0.54
CA SER A 392 -34.79 -30.70 -1.34
C SER A 392 -34.64 -30.38 -2.84
N LEU A 393 -33.95 -29.30 -3.18
CA LEU A 393 -33.76 -28.81 -4.56
C LEU A 393 -32.53 -29.41 -5.26
N VAL A 394 -31.62 -30.01 -4.49
CA VAL A 394 -30.34 -30.53 -4.97
C VAL A 394 -30.51 -31.88 -5.68
N SER A 395 -29.56 -32.22 -6.57
CA SER A 395 -29.46 -33.53 -7.21
C SER A 395 -29.34 -34.67 -6.19
N THR A 396 -29.69 -35.88 -6.64
CA THR A 396 -29.66 -37.09 -5.83
C THR A 396 -28.25 -37.44 -5.36
N GLU A 397 -27.26 -37.27 -6.24
CA GLU A 397 -25.84 -37.57 -6.02
C GLU A 397 -25.26 -36.62 -4.96
N ALA A 398 -25.54 -35.32 -5.10
CA ALA A 398 -25.07 -34.32 -4.15
C ALA A 398 -25.71 -34.48 -2.76
N ARG A 399 -26.96 -34.94 -2.69
CA ARG A 399 -27.61 -35.28 -1.42
C ARG A 399 -27.00 -36.53 -0.77
N GLN A 400 -26.64 -37.54 -1.56
CA GLN A 400 -25.94 -38.74 -1.08
C GLN A 400 -24.56 -38.38 -0.53
N LEU A 401 -23.80 -37.53 -1.22
CA LEU A 401 -22.49 -37.05 -0.72
C LEU A 401 -22.61 -36.29 0.61
N TYR A 402 -23.66 -35.46 0.75
CA TYR A 402 -23.92 -34.79 2.02
C TYR A 402 -24.17 -35.79 3.16
N ALA A 403 -25.00 -36.80 2.94
CA ALA A 403 -25.28 -37.84 3.94
C ALA A 403 -24.00 -38.62 4.30
N LEU A 404 -23.23 -39.03 3.29
CA LEU A 404 -21.99 -39.79 3.46
C LEU A 404 -20.93 -39.05 4.28
N PHE A 405 -20.76 -37.73 4.07
CA PHE A 405 -19.70 -36.97 4.73
C PHE A 405 -20.09 -36.34 6.08
N GLU A 406 -21.38 -36.09 6.34
CA GLU A 406 -21.82 -35.39 7.55
C GLU A 406 -22.67 -36.23 8.51
N LYS A 407 -23.39 -37.27 8.02
CA LYS A 407 -24.31 -38.06 8.84
C LYS A 407 -23.84 -39.49 9.07
N GLU A 408 -23.27 -40.13 8.06
CA GLU A 408 -22.91 -41.53 8.12
C GLU A 408 -21.55 -41.77 8.81
N PHE A 409 -21.46 -42.88 9.53
CA PHE A 409 -20.25 -43.30 10.23
C PHE A 409 -19.82 -44.69 9.77
N HIS A 410 -18.92 -44.73 8.79
CA HIS A 410 -18.44 -45.94 8.11
C HIS A 410 -16.91 -45.90 7.92
N PRO A 411 -16.09 -45.98 8.98
CA PRO A 411 -14.66 -45.72 8.93
C PRO A 411 -13.85 -46.58 7.94
N LEU A 412 -14.32 -47.80 7.61
CA LEU A 412 -13.62 -48.72 6.69
C LEU A 412 -14.10 -48.65 5.24
N ASP A 413 -15.39 -48.32 5.03
CA ASP A 413 -16.05 -48.41 3.72
C ASP A 413 -16.44 -47.04 3.14
N LEU A 414 -16.25 -45.94 3.89
CA LEU A 414 -16.60 -44.58 3.45
C LEU A 414 -15.98 -44.22 2.10
N CYS A 415 -14.71 -44.54 1.87
CA CYS A 415 -14.05 -44.26 0.59
C CYS A 415 -14.59 -45.12 -0.56
N LYS A 416 -15.01 -46.36 -0.30
CA LYS A 416 -15.64 -47.23 -1.31
C LYS A 416 -17.04 -46.74 -1.67
N HIS A 417 -17.82 -46.31 -0.67
CA HIS A 417 -19.13 -45.67 -0.89
C HIS A 417 -18.97 -44.36 -1.66
N ALA A 418 -17.99 -43.53 -1.29
CA ALA A 418 -17.68 -42.30 -2.00
C ALA A 418 -17.32 -42.57 -3.48
N GLN A 419 -16.51 -43.59 -3.76
CA GLN A 419 -16.15 -43.97 -5.13
C GLN A 419 -17.37 -44.33 -5.98
N LYS A 420 -18.35 -45.06 -5.43
CA LYS A 420 -19.60 -45.38 -6.14
C LYS A 420 -20.37 -44.12 -6.51
N VAL A 421 -20.50 -43.18 -5.57
CA VAL A 421 -21.20 -41.90 -5.82
C VAL A 421 -20.41 -41.02 -6.80
N PHE A 422 -19.08 -40.99 -6.71
CA PHE A 422 -18.25 -40.26 -7.69
C PHE A 422 -18.36 -40.84 -9.10
N GLY A 423 -18.54 -42.16 -9.23
CA GLY A 423 -18.75 -42.81 -10.52
C GLY A 423 -20.14 -42.59 -11.11
N SER A 424 -21.15 -42.25 -10.29
CA SER A 424 -22.50 -41.91 -10.74
C SER A 424 -22.72 -40.43 -10.98
N MET A 425 -21.73 -39.57 -10.70
CA MET A 425 -21.82 -38.15 -11.00
C MET A 425 -21.51 -37.90 -12.47
N ASP A 426 -22.41 -37.22 -13.17
CA ASP A 426 -22.15 -36.74 -14.53
C ASP A 426 -20.98 -35.75 -14.51
N THR A 427 -19.90 -36.14 -15.20
CA THR A 427 -18.72 -35.29 -15.38
C THR A 427 -18.88 -34.27 -16.50
N GLU A 428 -19.98 -34.35 -17.26
CA GLU A 428 -20.28 -33.43 -18.35
C GLU A 428 -20.69 -32.05 -17.81
N THR A 429 -20.31 -31.01 -18.54
CA THR A 429 -20.64 -29.63 -18.20
C THR A 429 -22.12 -29.40 -18.42
N VAL A 430 -22.85 -29.06 -17.35
CA VAL A 430 -24.26 -28.69 -17.48
C VAL A 430 -24.33 -27.28 -18.02
N GLU A 431 -24.84 -27.15 -19.26
CA GLU A 431 -25.16 -25.85 -19.86
C GLU A 431 -26.46 -25.32 -19.25
N LEU A 432 -26.41 -24.09 -18.77
CA LEU A 432 -27.55 -23.42 -18.14
C LEU A 432 -28.28 -22.54 -19.15
N SER A 433 -29.56 -22.25 -18.90
CA SER A 433 -30.34 -21.37 -19.78
C SER A 433 -29.74 -19.96 -19.88
N ALA A 434 -30.05 -19.24 -20.97
CA ALA A 434 -29.62 -17.84 -21.16
C ALA A 434 -30.11 -16.87 -20.05
N ALA A 435 -31.09 -17.30 -19.24
CA ALA A 435 -31.55 -16.56 -18.07
C ALA A 435 -30.57 -16.67 -16.89
N SER A 436 -29.73 -17.70 -16.84
CA SER A 436 -28.73 -17.90 -15.80
C SER A 436 -27.59 -16.86 -15.90
N PRO A 437 -27.10 -16.33 -14.76
CA PRO A 437 -25.90 -15.49 -14.71
C PRO A 437 -24.60 -16.24 -15.09
N ILE A 438 -24.62 -17.58 -15.04
CA ILE A 438 -23.49 -18.45 -15.32
C ILE A 438 -23.83 -19.31 -16.55
N PRO A 439 -22.95 -19.40 -17.56
CA PRO A 439 -23.21 -20.16 -18.78
C PRO A 439 -23.15 -21.68 -18.59
N SER A 440 -22.21 -22.18 -17.79
CA SER A 440 -22.06 -23.62 -17.56
C SER A 440 -21.50 -23.92 -16.17
N ILE A 441 -21.83 -25.10 -15.64
CA ILE A 441 -21.30 -25.63 -14.38
C ILE A 441 -20.65 -26.99 -14.66
N SER A 442 -19.36 -27.10 -14.35
CA SER A 442 -18.64 -28.37 -14.33
C SER A 442 -18.67 -28.94 -12.92
N PHE A 443 -19.38 -30.05 -12.71
CA PHE A 443 -19.34 -30.74 -11.42
C PHE A 443 -18.03 -31.52 -11.22
N GLY A 444 -17.33 -31.85 -12.32
CA GLY A 444 -16.02 -32.50 -12.31
C GLY A 444 -14.96 -31.71 -11.54
N ASP A 445 -15.06 -30.37 -11.55
CA ASP A 445 -14.09 -29.48 -10.89
C ASP A 445 -14.04 -29.70 -9.37
N PHE A 446 -15.14 -30.16 -8.76
CA PHE A 446 -15.20 -30.43 -7.32
C PHE A 446 -14.63 -31.82 -6.93
N LEU A 447 -14.55 -32.76 -7.87
CA LEU A 447 -14.18 -34.15 -7.59
C LEU A 447 -12.80 -34.31 -6.94
N PRO A 448 -11.72 -33.63 -7.39
CA PRO A 448 -10.41 -33.75 -6.74
C PRO A 448 -10.46 -33.36 -5.25
N ARG A 449 -11.23 -32.32 -4.90
CA ARG A 449 -11.38 -31.87 -3.51
C ARG A 449 -12.25 -32.81 -2.70
N MET A 450 -13.31 -33.35 -3.29
CA MET A 450 -14.18 -34.33 -2.62
C MET A 450 -13.45 -35.65 -2.34
N ARG A 451 -12.59 -36.10 -3.26
CA ARG A 451 -11.72 -37.27 -3.05
C ARG A 451 -10.80 -37.06 -1.85
N ASN A 452 -10.16 -35.89 -1.77
CA ASN A 452 -9.35 -35.55 -0.60
C ASN A 452 -10.18 -35.51 0.69
N LEU A 453 -11.37 -34.90 0.65
CA LEU A 453 -12.26 -34.83 1.80
C LEU A 453 -12.75 -36.20 2.28
N ALA A 454 -13.04 -37.13 1.36
CA ALA A 454 -13.43 -38.49 1.73
C ALA A 454 -12.34 -39.16 2.58
N VAL A 455 -11.06 -38.99 2.19
CA VAL A 455 -9.93 -39.48 2.97
C VAL A 455 -9.83 -38.77 4.33
N VAL A 456 -10.02 -37.44 4.37
CA VAL A 456 -10.04 -36.69 5.65
C VAL A 456 -11.11 -37.24 6.59
N ARG A 457 -12.35 -37.41 6.10
CA ARG A 457 -13.47 -37.90 6.91
C ARG A 457 -13.27 -39.33 7.37
N MET A 458 -12.78 -40.20 6.48
CA MET A 458 -12.39 -41.56 6.83
C MET A 458 -11.35 -41.54 7.96
N LEU A 459 -10.26 -40.77 7.83
CA LEU A 459 -9.22 -40.66 8.86
C LEU A 459 -9.77 -40.14 10.20
N GLN A 460 -10.68 -39.15 10.17
CA GLN A 460 -11.36 -38.66 11.38
C GLN A 460 -12.17 -39.76 12.05
N GLN A 461 -12.98 -40.50 11.29
CA GLN A 461 -13.78 -41.61 11.83
C GLN A 461 -12.89 -42.75 12.34
N SER A 462 -11.83 -43.10 11.60
CA SER A 462 -10.87 -44.13 12.01
C SER A 462 -10.14 -43.75 13.30
N SER A 463 -9.79 -42.47 13.49
CA SER A 463 -9.11 -42.01 14.71
C SER A 463 -9.97 -42.12 15.98
N GLN A 464 -11.30 -42.15 15.84
CA GLN A 464 -12.21 -42.32 16.98
C GLN A 464 -12.35 -43.78 17.43
N VAL A 465 -12.05 -44.73 16.54
CA VAL A 465 -12.29 -46.17 16.77
C VAL A 465 -10.98 -46.95 16.95
N TYR A 466 -9.93 -46.56 16.24
CA TYR A 466 -8.66 -47.27 16.22
C TYR A 466 -7.56 -46.49 16.94
N GLN A 467 -6.77 -47.20 17.75
CA GLN A 467 -5.54 -46.66 18.33
C GLN A 467 -4.32 -46.88 17.40
N THR A 468 -4.26 -48.01 16.70
CA THR A 468 -3.18 -48.34 15.77
C THR A 468 -3.73 -48.98 14.52
N MET A 469 -3.22 -48.60 13.35
CA MET A 469 -3.63 -49.10 12.04
C MET A 469 -2.41 -49.35 11.15
N LYS A 470 -2.38 -50.45 10.38
CA LYS A 470 -1.30 -50.70 9.41
C LYS A 470 -1.45 -49.80 8.18
N LEU A 471 -0.34 -49.33 7.61
CA LEU A 471 -0.34 -48.50 6.41
C LEU A 471 -0.93 -49.24 5.20
N GLU A 472 -0.68 -50.55 5.08
CA GLU A 472 -1.23 -51.40 4.02
C GLU A 472 -2.77 -51.43 4.06
N THR A 473 -3.35 -51.49 5.26
CA THR A 473 -4.81 -51.45 5.42
C THR A 473 -5.36 -50.08 5.02
N LEU A 474 -4.68 -48.98 5.39
CA LEU A 474 -5.06 -47.64 4.96
C LEU A 474 -5.01 -47.50 3.43
N GLN A 475 -3.98 -48.05 2.79
CA GLN A 475 -3.84 -48.06 1.33
C GLN A 475 -5.00 -48.83 0.65
N GLN A 476 -5.40 -49.98 1.20
CA GLN A 476 -6.53 -50.76 0.68
C GLN A 476 -7.89 -50.07 0.87
N MET A 477 -8.04 -49.22 1.90
CA MET A 477 -9.28 -48.49 2.15
C MET A 477 -9.55 -47.38 1.13
N VAL A 478 -8.51 -46.83 0.49
CA VAL A 478 -8.62 -45.70 -0.45
C VAL A 478 -8.38 -46.17 -1.89
N PRO A 479 -9.44 -46.38 -2.69
CA PRO A 479 -9.32 -46.99 -4.02
C PRO A 479 -9.00 -46.00 -5.15
N PHE A 480 -9.09 -44.69 -4.92
CA PHE A 480 -9.03 -43.66 -5.97
C PHE A 480 -7.85 -42.67 -5.85
N LEU A 481 -7.00 -42.79 -4.83
CA LEU A 481 -5.76 -41.98 -4.67
C LEU A 481 -4.57 -42.89 -4.45
N GLU A 482 -3.40 -42.45 -4.88
CA GLU A 482 -2.14 -43.10 -4.54
C GLU A 482 -1.78 -42.89 -3.07
N PHE A 483 -1.05 -43.85 -2.50
CA PHE A 483 -0.66 -43.82 -1.09
C PHE A 483 0.10 -42.53 -0.71
N THR A 484 1.00 -42.03 -1.57
CA THR A 484 1.74 -40.77 -1.35
C THR A 484 0.81 -39.57 -1.15
N GLN A 485 -0.32 -39.53 -1.88
CA GLN A 485 -1.32 -38.48 -1.74
C GLN A 485 -2.11 -38.63 -0.44
N VAL A 486 -2.49 -39.87 -0.09
CA VAL A 486 -3.15 -40.20 1.18
C VAL A 486 -2.28 -39.83 2.38
N GLU A 487 -0.98 -40.13 2.31
CA GLU A 487 0.00 -39.77 3.33
C GLU A 487 0.12 -38.26 3.47
N ARG A 488 0.22 -37.52 2.35
CA ARG A 488 0.23 -36.05 2.37
C ARG A 488 -1.05 -35.48 2.99
N ILE A 489 -2.21 -36.06 2.70
CA ILE A 489 -3.49 -35.66 3.32
C ILE A 489 -3.46 -35.92 4.83
N LEU A 490 -2.96 -37.08 5.27
CA LEU A 490 -2.81 -37.40 6.68
C LEU A 490 -1.92 -36.38 7.41
N VAL A 491 -0.75 -36.04 6.85
CA VAL A 491 0.15 -35.03 7.41
C VAL A 491 -0.52 -33.65 7.50
N ASN A 492 -1.29 -33.27 6.48
CA ASN A 492 -2.05 -32.01 6.50
C ASN A 492 -3.17 -32.03 7.55
N CYS A 493 -3.86 -33.15 7.72
CA CYS A 493 -4.87 -33.36 8.77
C CYS A 493 -4.26 -33.24 10.16
N THR A 494 -3.09 -33.84 10.39
CA THR A 494 -2.40 -33.76 11.68
C THR A 494 -1.92 -32.36 11.97
N LYS A 495 -1.38 -31.67 10.95
CA LYS A 495 -0.95 -30.27 11.05
C LYS A 495 -2.11 -29.31 11.31
N GLY A 496 -3.24 -29.54 10.65
CA GLY A 496 -4.47 -28.76 10.84
C GLY A 496 -5.23 -29.06 12.15
N GLY A 497 -4.77 -30.04 12.94
CA GLY A 497 -5.43 -30.45 14.18
C GLY A 497 -6.73 -31.23 13.96
N ALA A 498 -6.96 -31.74 12.76
CA ALA A 498 -8.17 -32.51 12.41
C ALA A 498 -8.14 -33.93 12.98
N VAL A 499 -6.94 -34.52 13.06
CA VAL A 499 -6.66 -35.88 13.55
C VAL A 499 -5.33 -35.83 14.30
N SER A 500 -5.24 -36.41 15.50
CA SER A 500 -3.95 -36.58 16.19
C SER A 500 -3.39 -37.95 15.84
N ALA A 501 -2.33 -38.02 15.03
CA ALA A 501 -1.72 -39.28 14.62
C ALA A 501 -0.20 -39.15 14.48
N ARG A 502 0.51 -40.24 14.75
CA ARG A 502 1.94 -40.42 14.48
C ARG A 502 2.13 -41.49 13.41
N LEU A 503 2.93 -41.19 12.41
CA LEU A 503 3.36 -42.10 11.36
C LEU A 503 4.65 -42.81 11.80
N ASP A 504 4.63 -44.13 11.87
CA ASP A 504 5.78 -44.98 12.16
C ASP A 504 6.12 -45.80 10.89
N HIS A 505 7.04 -45.27 10.09
CA HIS A 505 7.46 -45.92 8.84
C HIS A 505 8.25 -47.21 9.08
N GLN A 506 8.96 -47.32 10.21
CA GLN A 506 9.75 -48.51 10.53
C GLN A 506 8.84 -49.73 10.72
N ASN A 507 7.75 -49.56 11.48
CA ASN A 507 6.76 -50.61 11.72
C ASN A 507 5.60 -50.60 10.71
N LYS A 508 5.66 -49.71 9.70
CA LYS A 508 4.61 -49.49 8.69
C LYS A 508 3.20 -49.31 9.30
N CYS A 509 3.09 -48.52 10.36
CA CYS A 509 1.83 -48.29 11.05
C CYS A 509 1.57 -46.82 11.39
N ILE A 510 0.29 -46.50 11.57
CA ILE A 510 -0.20 -45.22 12.07
C ILE A 510 -0.66 -45.47 13.49
N ARG A 511 -0.18 -44.65 14.41
CA ARG A 511 -0.65 -44.62 15.80
C ARG A 511 -1.52 -43.38 15.96
N PHE A 512 -2.82 -43.57 16.09
CA PHE A 512 -3.73 -42.50 16.46
C PHE A 512 -3.48 -42.20 17.94
N GLU A 513 -3.08 -40.97 18.21
CA GLU A 513 -2.93 -40.51 19.57
C GLU A 513 -4.34 -40.27 20.13
N GLY A 514 -4.74 -41.08 21.10
CA GLY A 514 -5.98 -40.88 21.83
C GLY A 514 -5.98 -39.60 22.66
N ASP A 515 -7.02 -39.43 23.46
CA ASP A 515 -7.26 -38.29 24.32
C ASP A 515 -6.04 -37.92 25.19
N LYS A 516 -5.25 -36.94 24.74
CA LYS A 516 -4.24 -36.25 25.56
C LYS A 516 -4.95 -35.47 26.67
N LEU A 517 -4.25 -35.04 27.72
CA LEU A 517 -4.81 -34.14 28.76
C LEU A 517 -5.53 -32.91 28.17
N GLU A 518 -5.13 -32.48 26.98
CA GLU A 518 -5.75 -31.36 26.25
C GLU A 518 -6.97 -31.74 25.41
N SER A 519 -7.37 -33.01 25.36
CA SER A 519 -8.53 -33.47 24.60
C SER A 519 -9.81 -32.88 25.15
N ASP A 520 -10.78 -32.67 24.26
CA ASP A 520 -12.09 -32.13 24.62
C ASP A 520 -12.84 -33.10 25.55
N GLY A 521 -12.60 -34.41 25.43
CA GLY A 521 -13.18 -35.44 26.28
C GLY A 521 -12.72 -35.33 27.74
N ILE A 522 -11.43 -35.08 27.97
CA ILE A 522 -10.87 -34.91 29.33
C ILE A 522 -11.20 -33.51 29.87
N LYS A 523 -11.05 -32.45 29.07
CA LYS A 523 -11.38 -31.07 29.46
C LYS A 523 -12.85 -30.91 29.88
N ASN A 524 -13.77 -31.50 29.13
CA ASN A 524 -15.21 -31.39 29.40
C ASN A 524 -15.76 -32.51 30.28
N HIS A 525 -14.90 -33.40 30.83
CA HIS A 525 -15.35 -34.57 31.57
C HIS A 525 -16.25 -34.21 32.77
N LEU A 526 -15.88 -33.19 33.54
CA LEU A 526 -16.67 -32.73 34.69
C LEU A 526 -18.01 -32.12 34.26
N VAL A 527 -18.04 -31.40 33.12
CA VAL A 527 -19.28 -30.84 32.56
C VAL A 527 -20.22 -31.96 32.11
N LEU A 528 -19.69 -32.95 31.40
CA LEU A 528 -20.45 -34.13 30.95
C LEU A 528 -20.96 -34.93 32.15
N MET A 529 -20.13 -35.13 33.17
CA MET A 529 -20.53 -35.79 34.41
C MET A 529 -21.65 -35.01 35.09
N ALA A 530 -21.52 -33.68 35.25
CA ALA A 530 -22.55 -32.84 35.84
C ALA A 530 -23.87 -32.87 35.05
N GLN A 531 -23.81 -32.83 33.72
CA GLN A 531 -25.01 -32.92 32.87
C GLN A 531 -25.68 -34.29 32.97
N LYS A 532 -24.90 -35.39 32.89
CA LYS A 532 -25.42 -36.75 33.02
C LYS A 532 -26.00 -36.99 34.41
N LEU A 533 -25.34 -36.50 35.45
CA LEU A 533 -25.82 -36.60 36.82
C LEU A 533 -27.07 -35.76 37.03
N ARG A 534 -27.15 -34.53 36.48
CA ARG A 534 -28.37 -33.71 36.51
C ARG A 534 -29.53 -34.39 35.78
N ASN A 535 -29.28 -35.01 34.62
CA ASN A 535 -30.29 -35.78 33.91
C ASN A 535 -30.72 -37.02 34.70
N GLY A 536 -29.77 -37.71 35.35
CA GLY A 536 -30.05 -38.82 36.27
C GLY A 536 -30.89 -38.39 37.46
N ILE A 537 -30.57 -37.26 38.11
CA ILE A 537 -31.37 -36.67 39.20
C ILE A 537 -32.79 -36.38 38.70
N LYS A 538 -32.95 -35.75 37.53
CA LYS A 538 -34.27 -35.49 36.94
C LYS A 538 -35.07 -36.75 36.62
N MET A 539 -34.41 -37.88 36.33
CA MET A 539 -35.07 -39.16 36.09
C MET A 539 -35.46 -39.86 37.40
N ILE A 540 -34.65 -39.73 38.46
CA ILE A 540 -34.88 -40.35 39.78
C ILE A 540 -35.91 -39.56 40.59
N TYR A 541 -35.78 -38.23 40.56
CA TYR A 541 -36.71 -37.27 41.13
C TYR A 541 -37.32 -36.46 39.97
N PRO A 542 -38.27 -37.03 39.21
CA PRO A 542 -39.07 -36.21 38.32
C PRO A 542 -39.72 -35.13 39.19
N ASP A 543 -39.54 -33.87 38.83
CA ASP A 543 -40.12 -32.74 39.56
C ASP A 543 -41.60 -33.07 39.83
N GLU A 544 -41.98 -33.28 41.10
CA GLU A 544 -43.39 -33.33 41.47
C GLU A 544 -44.01 -32.05 40.88
N VAL A 545 -45.14 -32.20 40.17
CA VAL A 545 -45.87 -31.12 39.48
C VAL A 545 -45.66 -29.83 40.26
N PRO A 546 -45.11 -28.75 39.67
CA PRO A 546 -44.66 -27.61 40.44
C PRO A 546 -45.89 -27.00 41.13
N ALA A 547 -46.12 -27.40 42.38
CA ALA A 547 -46.87 -26.60 43.31
C ALA A 547 -46.08 -25.30 43.34
N SER A 548 -46.60 -24.28 42.65
CA SER A 548 -45.94 -23.00 42.44
C SER A 548 -45.24 -22.64 43.73
N SER A 549 -43.91 -22.66 43.73
CA SER A 549 -43.18 -22.51 44.98
C SER A 549 -43.70 -21.24 45.64
N LEU A 550 -43.97 -21.27 46.95
CA LEU A 550 -44.40 -20.07 47.69
C LEU A 550 -43.43 -18.89 47.44
N ALA A 551 -42.17 -19.19 47.13
CA ALA A 551 -41.16 -18.25 46.65
C ALA A 551 -41.48 -17.60 45.29
N SER A 552 -42.05 -18.31 44.32
CA SER A 552 -42.48 -17.75 43.04
C SER A 552 -43.68 -16.81 43.19
N GLN A 553 -44.66 -17.16 44.04
CA GLN A 553 -45.84 -16.31 44.29
C GLN A 553 -45.48 -15.05 45.09
N SER A 554 -44.63 -15.18 46.12
CA SER A 554 -44.13 -14.04 46.91
C SER A 554 -43.26 -13.11 46.06
N ASN A 555 -42.37 -13.65 45.22
CA ASN A 555 -41.57 -12.84 44.30
C ASN A 555 -42.43 -12.09 43.28
N THR A 556 -43.53 -12.68 42.78
CA THR A 556 -44.45 -11.98 41.88
C THR A 556 -45.20 -10.85 42.59
N ALA A 557 -45.64 -11.05 43.82
CA ALA A 557 -46.31 -10.02 44.61
C ALA A 557 -45.36 -8.86 44.97
N GLU A 558 -44.12 -9.18 45.30
CA GLU A 558 -43.07 -8.19 45.58
C GLU A 558 -42.63 -7.43 44.31
N LEU A 559 -42.61 -8.08 43.14
CA LEU A 559 -42.36 -7.40 41.87
C LEU A 559 -43.50 -6.43 41.54
N LEU A 560 -44.74 -6.86 41.68
CA LEU A 560 -45.92 -6.03 41.39
C LEU A 560 -45.97 -4.77 42.26
N SER A 561 -45.59 -4.85 43.53
CA SER A 561 -45.53 -3.68 44.42
C SER A 561 -44.38 -2.73 44.08
N LYS A 562 -43.24 -3.24 43.59
CA LYS A 562 -42.08 -2.43 43.19
C LYS A 562 -42.22 -1.79 41.81
N ILE A 563 -43.03 -2.36 40.91
CA ILE A 563 -43.23 -1.85 39.54
C ILE A 563 -43.78 -0.42 39.54
N GLU A 564 -44.75 -0.09 40.39
CA GLU A 564 -45.32 1.27 40.43
C GLU A 564 -44.31 2.32 40.95
N VAL A 565 -43.46 1.91 41.90
CA VAL A 565 -42.42 2.78 42.47
C VAL A 565 -41.32 3.02 41.43
N GLU A 566 -40.85 1.97 40.75
CA GLU A 566 -39.88 2.06 39.65
C GLU A 566 -40.43 2.89 38.48
N HIS A 567 -41.72 2.76 38.15
CA HIS A 567 -42.34 3.55 37.09
C HIS A 567 -42.35 5.06 37.42
N LYS A 568 -42.68 5.43 38.66
CA LYS A 568 -42.63 6.83 39.13
C LYS A 568 -41.20 7.37 39.15
N LEU A 569 -40.24 6.58 39.60
CA LEU A 569 -38.81 6.93 39.56
C LEU A 569 -38.30 7.13 38.13
N ALA A 570 -38.70 6.26 37.19
CA ALA A 570 -38.34 6.36 35.79
C ALA A 570 -38.92 7.63 35.13
N LEU A 571 -40.17 7.99 35.44
CA LEU A 571 -40.79 9.23 34.99
C LEU A 571 -40.08 10.48 35.54
N ALA A 572 -39.78 10.50 36.85
CA ALA A 572 -39.01 11.59 37.46
C ALA A 572 -37.61 11.72 36.84
N ARG A 573 -36.95 10.58 36.58
CA ARG A 573 -35.64 10.53 35.91
C ARG A 573 -35.73 11.06 34.47
N LYS A 574 -36.80 10.77 33.73
CA LYS A 574 -37.01 11.31 32.38
C LYS A 574 -37.08 12.84 32.39
N VAL A 575 -37.79 13.44 33.35
CA VAL A 575 -37.88 14.91 33.50
C VAL A 575 -36.50 15.51 33.80
N ILE A 576 -35.72 14.89 34.67
CA ILE A 576 -34.35 15.36 35.00
C ILE A 576 -33.43 15.25 33.78
N ILE A 577 -33.56 14.19 32.97
CA ILE A 577 -32.76 14.00 31.75
C ILE A 577 -33.11 15.04 30.69
N GLU A 578 -34.40 15.32 30.46
CA GLU A 578 -34.83 16.38 29.52
C GLU A 578 -34.28 17.75 29.93
N ARG A 579 -34.42 18.11 31.22
CA ARG A 579 -33.88 19.38 31.72
C ARG A 579 -32.36 19.50 31.54
N ARG A 580 -31.61 18.44 31.82
CA ARG A 580 -30.15 18.43 31.59
C ARG A 580 -29.79 18.50 30.11
N LYS A 581 -30.62 17.96 29.24
CA LYS A 581 -30.42 18.02 27.79
C LYS A 581 -30.67 19.45 27.28
N GLU A 582 -31.72 20.11 27.75
CA GLU A 582 -31.99 21.53 27.46
C GLU A 582 -30.83 22.43 27.96
N GLU A 583 -30.37 22.23 29.19
CA GLU A 583 -29.23 22.97 29.75
C GLU A 583 -27.94 22.74 28.94
N ALA A 584 -27.68 21.51 28.47
CA ALA A 584 -26.54 21.19 27.62
C ALA A 584 -26.65 21.78 26.20
N GLU A 585 -27.84 21.80 25.61
CA GLU A 585 -28.09 22.44 24.31
C GLU A 585 -27.89 23.96 24.38
N LEU A 586 -28.29 24.61 25.49
CA LEU A 586 -28.04 26.03 25.72
C LEU A 586 -26.55 26.35 25.83
N ILE A 587 -25.80 25.56 26.60
CA ILE A 587 -24.33 25.74 26.72
C ILE A 587 -23.65 25.55 25.36
N LEU A 588 -24.09 24.57 24.57
CA LEU A 588 -23.53 24.33 23.23
C LEU A 588 -23.81 25.50 22.28
N GLN A 589 -25.03 26.06 22.32
CA GLN A 589 -25.37 27.24 21.52
C GLN A 589 -24.56 28.48 21.92
N GLU A 590 -24.30 28.66 23.21
CA GLU A 590 -23.47 29.77 23.70
C GLU A 590 -22.02 29.62 23.24
N GLN A 591 -21.47 28.40 23.29
CA GLN A 591 -20.12 28.09 22.76
C GLN A 591 -20.02 28.28 21.24
N GLU A 592 -21.05 27.90 20.46
CA GLU A 592 -21.07 28.13 19.01
C GLU A 592 -21.07 29.62 18.68
N ARG A 593 -21.82 30.45 19.44
CA ARG A 593 -21.83 31.91 19.27
C ARG A 593 -20.49 32.55 19.60
N GLU A 594 -19.85 32.16 20.70
CA GLU A 594 -18.51 32.66 21.05
C GLU A 594 -17.47 32.27 19.99
N ALA A 595 -17.57 31.05 19.43
CA ALA A 595 -16.69 30.60 18.36
C ALA A 595 -16.88 31.37 17.04
N GLU A 596 -18.14 31.69 16.69
CA GLU A 596 -18.44 32.55 15.53
C GLU A 596 -17.93 33.98 15.72
N GLU A 597 -18.12 34.56 16.91
CA GLU A 597 -17.60 35.89 17.25
C GLU A 597 -16.06 35.94 17.21
N ALA A 598 -15.38 34.90 17.70
CA ALA A 598 -13.93 34.77 17.61
C ALA A 598 -13.44 34.67 16.16
N ARG A 599 -14.19 33.95 15.30
CA ARG A 599 -13.87 33.81 13.87
C ARG A 599 -14.04 35.13 13.11
N LEU A 600 -15.10 35.88 13.40
CA LEU A 600 -15.34 37.23 12.87
C LEU A 600 -14.28 38.23 13.34
N ALA A 601 -13.87 38.16 14.61
CA ALA A 601 -12.79 39.00 15.15
C ALA A 601 -11.45 38.71 14.46
N LEU A 602 -11.16 37.44 14.15
CA LEU A 602 -9.95 37.06 13.41
C LEU A 602 -9.98 37.55 11.96
N GLN A 603 -11.13 37.48 11.28
CA GLN A 603 -11.29 38.04 9.93
C GLN A 603 -11.07 39.56 9.91
N ARG A 604 -11.66 40.31 10.85
CA ARG A 604 -11.44 41.77 10.97
C ARG A 604 -9.98 42.13 11.23
N LYS A 605 -9.26 41.33 12.03
CA LYS A 605 -7.81 41.51 12.24
C LYS A 605 -7.01 41.28 10.97
N ASN A 606 -7.37 40.27 10.17
CA ASN A 606 -6.70 39.99 8.89
C ASN A 606 -6.97 41.09 7.84
N GLU A 607 -8.23 41.56 7.73
CA GLU A 607 -8.60 42.67 6.84
C GLU A 607 -7.87 43.97 7.22
N ALA A 608 -7.75 44.29 8.51
CA ALA A 608 -7.00 45.44 8.98
C ALA A 608 -5.49 45.31 8.71
N ALA A 609 -4.94 44.10 8.72
CA ALA A 609 -3.54 43.84 8.39
C ALA A 609 -3.27 43.95 6.88
N GLU A 610 -4.18 43.46 6.03
CA GLU A 610 -4.09 43.62 4.58
C GLU A 610 -4.24 45.09 4.15
N ALA A 611 -5.15 45.85 4.78
CA ALA A 611 -5.30 47.28 4.53
C ALA A 611 -4.02 48.07 4.82
N LYS A 612 -3.32 47.74 5.92
CA LYS A 612 -2.03 48.34 6.27
C LYS A 612 -0.93 48.01 5.26
N ARG A 613 -0.86 46.75 4.77
CA ARG A 613 0.09 46.39 3.71
C ARG A 613 -0.19 47.15 2.41
N LEU A 614 -1.47 47.36 2.07
CA LEU A 614 -1.86 48.09 0.86
C LEU A 614 -1.52 49.59 0.96
N GLU A 615 -1.65 50.20 2.14
CA GLU A 615 -1.23 51.59 2.39
C GLU A 615 0.29 51.77 2.31
N GLU A 616 1.06 50.84 2.87
CA GLU A 616 2.53 50.83 2.74
C GLU A 616 2.96 50.66 1.28
N GLU A 617 2.29 49.80 0.52
CA GLU A 617 2.57 49.62 -0.91
C GLU A 617 2.21 50.87 -1.73
N ARG A 618 1.15 51.60 -1.38
CA ARG A 618 0.81 52.89 -2.00
C ARG A 618 1.85 53.97 -1.69
N ARG A 619 2.31 54.07 -0.44
CA ARG A 619 3.37 55.01 -0.05
C ARG A 619 4.68 54.73 -0.78
N ILE A 620 5.05 53.46 -0.91
CA ILE A 620 6.26 53.07 -1.66
C ILE A 620 6.12 53.45 -3.15
N ARG A 621 4.93 53.29 -3.76
CA ARG A 621 4.70 53.71 -5.15
C ARG A 621 4.76 55.23 -5.32
N GLU A 622 4.21 56.00 -4.39
CA GLU A 622 4.29 57.47 -4.40
C GLU A 622 5.74 57.94 -4.22
N GLU A 623 6.50 57.34 -3.29
CA GLU A 623 7.91 57.63 -3.08
C GLU A 623 8.77 57.27 -4.30
N THR A 624 8.47 56.16 -5.00
CA THR A 624 9.18 55.82 -6.26
C THR A 624 8.86 56.80 -7.40
N ARG A 625 7.63 57.35 -7.45
CA ARG A 625 7.25 58.34 -8.46
C ARG A 625 7.95 59.68 -8.23
N ILE A 626 8.01 60.13 -6.97
CA ILE A 626 8.73 61.35 -6.57
C ILE A 626 10.24 61.21 -6.83
N ARG A 627 10.81 60.03 -6.60
CA ARG A 627 12.23 59.76 -6.87
C ARG A 627 12.58 59.80 -8.36
N GLN A 628 11.68 59.31 -9.21
CA GLN A 628 11.83 59.40 -10.67
C GLN A 628 11.67 60.84 -11.18
N GLU A 629 10.74 61.62 -10.62
CA GLU A 629 10.59 63.05 -10.94
C GLU A 629 11.80 63.88 -10.51
N MET A 630 12.46 63.53 -9.40
CA MET A 630 13.70 64.17 -8.94
C MET A 630 14.92 63.77 -9.79
N GLU A 631 15.05 62.50 -10.19
CA GLU A 631 16.12 62.05 -11.11
C GLU A 631 16.00 62.68 -12.51
N GLU A 632 14.78 62.92 -13.00
CA GLU A 632 14.57 63.62 -14.27
C GLU A 632 14.92 65.11 -14.17
N LYS A 633 14.60 65.77 -13.05
CA LYS A 633 15.04 67.15 -12.77
C LYS A 633 16.54 67.27 -12.62
N GLU A 634 17.20 66.35 -11.91
CA GLU A 634 18.66 66.35 -11.75
C GLU A 634 19.39 66.06 -13.08
N LYS A 635 18.83 65.22 -13.96
CA LYS A 635 19.35 65.04 -15.34
C LYS A 635 19.21 66.29 -16.20
N GLN A 636 18.13 67.06 -16.02
CA GLN A 636 17.91 68.33 -16.70
C GLN A 636 18.84 69.44 -16.17
N GLU A 637 19.08 69.49 -14.85
CA GLU A 637 20.03 70.42 -14.22
C GLU A 637 21.50 70.04 -14.49
N ALA A 638 21.85 68.76 -14.58
CA ALA A 638 23.19 68.29 -14.95
C ALA A 638 23.53 68.58 -16.43
N LEU A 639 22.53 68.56 -17.33
CA LEU A 639 22.68 69.00 -18.72
C LEU A 639 22.81 70.53 -18.84
N ALA A 640 22.14 71.30 -17.96
CA ALA A 640 22.31 72.74 -17.87
C ALA A 640 23.68 73.15 -17.30
N LEU A 641 24.17 72.43 -16.28
CA LEU A 641 25.49 72.64 -15.67
C LEU A 641 26.66 72.23 -16.59
N LEU A 642 26.47 71.26 -17.49
CA LEU A 642 27.45 70.92 -18.55
C LEU A 642 27.50 71.96 -19.68
N ALA A 643 26.41 72.71 -19.93
CA ALA A 643 26.37 73.80 -20.90
C ALA A 643 26.88 75.15 -20.34
N GLU A 644 26.82 75.34 -19.02
CA GLU A 644 27.23 76.57 -18.34
C GLU A 644 28.70 76.54 -17.84
N ALA A 645 29.29 75.34 -17.69
CA ALA A 645 30.69 75.16 -17.27
C ALA A 645 31.76 75.39 -18.38
N GLU A 646 31.38 75.52 -19.66
CA GLU A 646 32.28 75.95 -20.75
C GLU A 646 32.35 77.49 -20.93
N LYS A 647 31.60 78.28 -20.15
CA LYS A 647 31.63 79.76 -20.21
C LYS A 647 31.52 80.44 -18.84
N ARG A 648 32.54 80.33 -17.99
CA ARG A 648 33.15 81.47 -17.23
C ARG A 648 34.08 81.00 -16.11
N SER A 649 35.37 81.19 -16.34
CA SER A 649 36.38 81.44 -15.32
C SER A 649 36.22 82.87 -14.75
N LYS A 650 36.17 83.03 -13.41
CA LYS A 650 36.84 84.06 -12.58
C LYS A 650 36.20 84.25 -11.18
N GLY A 651 36.97 83.97 -10.11
CA GLY A 651 37.09 84.84 -8.93
C GLY A 651 36.42 84.47 -7.57
N LYS A 652 37.25 84.04 -6.59
CA LYS A 652 37.29 84.29 -5.10
C LYS A 652 35.94 84.42 -4.33
N LYS A 653 35.70 83.93 -3.10
CA LYS A 653 36.43 83.38 -1.91
C LYS A 653 35.26 83.05 -0.91
N LEU A 654 35.13 82.00 -0.09
CA LEU A 654 35.95 81.65 1.09
C LEU A 654 35.35 80.39 1.80
N LYS A 655 36.20 79.39 2.04
CA LYS A 655 36.28 78.38 3.13
C LYS A 655 35.03 77.58 3.59
N ILE A 656 35.08 76.26 3.38
CA ILE A 656 35.20 75.20 4.40
C ILE A 656 35.90 74.00 3.73
N LYS A 657 36.78 73.32 4.48
CA LYS A 657 37.79 72.36 4.01
C LYS A 657 37.20 71.11 3.36
N LEU A 658 37.59 70.85 2.11
CA LEU A 658 37.63 69.53 1.49
C LEU A 658 39.02 69.39 0.84
N GLU A 659 39.74 68.33 1.18
CA GLU A 659 41.00 67.98 0.54
C GLU A 659 40.72 67.62 -0.94
N GLU A 660 41.42 68.30 -1.84
CA GLU A 660 41.34 68.10 -3.29
C GLU A 660 42.22 66.94 -3.74
N GLY A 661 41.68 66.09 -4.62
CA GLY A 661 42.48 65.51 -5.70
C GLY A 661 42.63 63.99 -5.72
N GLN A 662 41.56 63.25 -6.03
CA GLN A 662 41.68 61.99 -6.79
C GLN A 662 40.58 61.90 -7.85
N LYS A 663 40.97 61.57 -9.08
CA LYS A 663 40.04 61.19 -10.15
C LYS A 663 39.34 59.89 -9.72
N LEU A 664 38.04 59.95 -9.47
CA LEU A 664 37.24 58.79 -9.06
C LEU A 664 37.02 57.88 -10.28
N ASP A 665 37.50 56.64 -10.14
CA ASP A 665 37.31 55.56 -11.08
C ASP A 665 35.95 54.89 -10.81
N LYS A 666 35.31 54.32 -11.83
CA LYS A 666 33.93 53.77 -11.72
C LYS A 666 33.81 52.64 -10.69
N ARG A 667 34.94 52.06 -10.24
CA ARG A 667 35.03 51.08 -9.15
C ARG A 667 35.00 51.69 -7.75
N SER A 668 35.59 52.87 -7.51
CA SER A 668 35.59 53.48 -6.17
C SER A 668 34.21 54.03 -5.79
N LEU A 669 33.45 54.55 -6.77
CA LEU A 669 32.04 54.93 -6.58
C LEU A 669 31.14 53.72 -6.25
N MET A 670 31.44 52.53 -6.81
CA MET A 670 30.70 51.31 -6.50
C MET A 670 31.09 50.76 -5.12
N GLU A 671 32.36 50.86 -4.73
CA GLU A 671 32.80 50.51 -3.38
C GLU A 671 32.25 51.46 -2.31
N ASP A 672 32.14 52.75 -2.59
CA ASP A 672 31.55 53.71 -1.67
C ASP A 672 30.02 53.52 -1.57
N ALA A 673 29.33 53.21 -2.68
CA ALA A 673 27.92 52.83 -2.65
C ALA A 673 27.68 51.51 -1.89
N ILE A 674 28.57 50.51 -2.03
CA ILE A 674 28.52 49.26 -1.26
C ILE A 674 28.79 49.53 0.22
N LYS A 675 29.76 50.40 0.55
CA LYS A 675 30.03 50.81 1.95
C LYS A 675 28.85 51.57 2.55
N GLU A 676 28.18 52.43 1.78
CA GLU A 676 27.00 53.16 2.24
C GLU A 676 25.82 52.19 2.46
N GLN A 677 25.62 51.20 1.57
CA GLN A 677 24.64 50.13 1.76
C GLN A 677 24.93 49.25 2.99
N ILE A 678 26.21 48.93 3.24
CA ILE A 678 26.63 48.19 4.42
C ILE A 678 26.38 49.02 5.68
N LYS A 679 26.63 50.33 5.64
CA LYS A 679 26.39 51.25 6.76
C LYS A 679 24.91 51.41 7.07
N GLU A 680 24.06 51.52 6.05
CA GLU A 680 22.59 51.50 6.22
C GLU A 680 22.10 50.17 6.81
N ARG A 681 22.65 49.04 6.36
CA ARG A 681 22.37 47.73 6.96
C ARG A 681 22.77 47.68 8.43
N GLN A 682 23.96 48.17 8.77
CA GLN A 682 24.44 48.20 10.15
C GLN A 682 23.60 49.14 11.03
N ASP A 683 23.13 50.27 10.51
CA ASP A 683 22.27 51.18 11.27
C ASP A 683 20.84 50.64 11.43
N MET A 684 20.31 49.90 10.44
CA MET A 684 19.07 49.14 10.58
C MET A 684 19.20 48.00 11.60
N GLU A 685 20.33 47.30 11.61
CA GLU A 685 20.64 46.26 12.58
C GLU A 685 20.75 46.84 14.00
N ARG A 686 21.37 48.02 14.17
CA ARG A 686 21.38 48.75 15.44
C ARG A 686 19.98 49.20 15.89
N LYS A 687 19.11 49.61 14.97
CA LYS A 687 17.70 49.93 15.28
C LYS A 687 16.94 48.69 15.73
N LEU A 688 17.10 47.57 15.04
CA LEU A 688 16.52 46.28 15.42
C LEU A 688 17.02 45.83 16.79
N GLN A 689 18.32 46.00 17.09
CA GLN A 689 18.87 45.70 18.41
C GLN A 689 18.30 46.60 19.53
N ARG A 690 18.02 47.89 19.26
CA ARG A 690 17.33 48.76 20.24
C ARG A 690 15.88 48.34 20.45
N LEU A 691 15.18 47.97 19.38
CA LEU A 691 13.80 47.49 19.44
C LEU A 691 13.73 46.16 20.21
N ALA A 692 14.67 45.24 19.97
CA ALA A 692 14.81 44.00 20.73
C ALA A 692 15.02 44.27 22.22
N LYS A 693 15.93 45.20 22.58
CA LYS A 693 16.11 45.62 23.98
C LYS A 693 14.86 46.24 24.59
N SER A 694 14.11 47.05 23.82
CA SER A 694 12.84 47.62 24.27
C SER A 694 11.75 46.57 24.48
N MET A 695 11.70 45.55 23.62
CA MET A 695 10.80 44.41 23.76
C MET A 695 11.16 43.57 24.98
N ASP A 696 12.45 43.29 25.20
CA ASP A 696 12.93 42.60 26.40
C ASP A 696 12.57 43.36 27.68
N HIS A 697 12.71 44.70 27.69
CA HIS A 697 12.31 45.51 28.83
C HIS A 697 10.79 45.49 29.06
N LEU A 698 10.00 45.50 28.00
CA LEU A 698 8.54 45.43 28.08
C LEU A 698 8.06 44.05 28.54
N GLU A 699 8.70 42.97 28.08
CA GLU A 699 8.44 41.63 28.59
C GLU A 699 8.86 41.48 30.05
N ARG A 700 9.99 42.07 30.46
CA ARG A 700 10.41 42.07 31.86
C ARG A 700 9.38 42.79 32.73
N ALA A 701 8.92 43.97 32.33
CA ALA A 701 7.88 44.70 33.06
C ALA A 701 6.56 43.92 33.15
N LYS A 702 6.15 43.23 32.07
CA LYS A 702 4.97 42.34 32.12
C LYS A 702 5.17 41.18 33.09
N ARG A 703 6.34 40.53 33.08
CA ARG A 703 6.66 39.46 34.01
C ARG A 703 6.68 39.95 35.46
N GLU A 704 7.23 41.14 35.72
CA GLU A 704 7.23 41.75 37.07
C GLU A 704 5.80 41.99 37.59
N GLU A 705 4.86 42.37 36.73
CA GLU A 705 3.42 42.51 37.07
C GLU A 705 2.67 41.16 37.15
N GLU A 706 3.04 40.18 36.34
CA GLU A 706 2.41 38.85 36.33
C GLU A 706 2.82 37.98 37.52
N VAL A 707 4.08 38.06 37.97
CA VAL A 707 4.62 37.29 39.10
C VAL A 707 3.73 37.35 40.36
N PRO A 708 3.31 38.52 40.88
CA PRO A 708 2.46 38.55 42.07
C PRO A 708 1.08 37.93 41.85
N LEU A 709 0.51 38.02 40.65
CA LEU A 709 -0.78 37.38 40.32
C LEU A 709 -0.64 35.86 40.25
N ILE A 710 0.46 35.36 39.68
CA ILE A 710 0.78 33.94 39.62
C ILE A 710 1.04 33.40 41.03
N GLU A 711 1.78 34.13 41.87
CA GLU A 711 1.99 33.75 43.27
C GLU A 711 0.69 33.72 44.07
N ALA A 712 -0.23 34.66 43.85
CA ALA A 712 -1.54 34.67 44.48
C ALA A 712 -2.41 33.49 44.03
N ALA A 713 -2.46 33.21 42.72
CA ALA A 713 -3.16 32.06 42.17
C ALA A 713 -2.54 30.73 42.67
N TYR A 714 -1.21 30.67 42.78
CA TYR A 714 -0.50 29.51 43.30
C TYR A 714 -0.83 29.28 44.78
N LYS A 715 -0.91 30.34 45.61
CA LYS A 715 -1.32 30.21 47.02
C LYS A 715 -2.76 29.71 47.17
N LEU A 716 -3.69 30.19 46.35
CA LEU A 716 -5.07 29.69 46.33
C LEU A 716 -5.10 28.21 45.93
N LYS A 717 -4.39 27.85 44.88
CA LYS A 717 -4.29 26.47 44.42
C LYS A 717 -3.63 25.55 45.46
N MET A 718 -2.59 26.00 46.15
CA MET A 718 -1.96 25.24 47.22
C MET A 718 -2.94 24.95 48.37
N ALA A 719 -3.81 25.90 48.72
CA ALA A 719 -4.85 25.70 49.73
C ALA A 719 -5.95 24.73 49.26
N GLU A 720 -6.38 24.84 48.00
CA GLU A 720 -7.33 23.89 47.38
C GLU A 720 -6.74 22.48 47.28
N ASP A 721 -5.48 22.37 46.87
CA ASP A 721 -4.75 21.11 46.76
C ASP A 721 -4.53 20.47 48.15
N GLU A 722 -4.29 21.27 49.20
CA GLU A 722 -4.20 20.79 50.58
C GLU A 722 -5.57 20.26 51.08
N GLN A 723 -6.66 20.97 50.81
CA GLN A 723 -8.01 20.51 51.13
C GLN A 723 -8.39 19.24 50.34
N TYR A 724 -8.05 19.19 49.06
CA TYR A 724 -8.25 18.02 48.23
C TYR A 724 -7.41 16.83 48.71
N HIS A 725 -6.15 17.06 49.07
CA HIS A 725 -5.26 16.03 49.57
C HIS A 725 -5.74 15.50 50.92
N THR A 726 -6.17 16.37 51.84
CA THR A 726 -6.70 15.94 53.15
C THR A 726 -8.02 15.16 53.01
N THR A 727 -8.94 15.61 52.16
CA THR A 727 -10.19 14.88 51.88
C THR A 727 -9.91 13.54 51.19
N MET A 728 -8.97 13.48 50.24
CA MET A 728 -8.54 12.23 49.61
C MET A 728 -7.84 11.29 50.59
N GLN A 729 -7.01 11.81 51.50
CA GLN A 729 -6.39 11.00 52.55
C GLN A 729 -7.44 10.42 53.50
N GLN A 730 -8.47 11.19 53.87
CA GLN A 730 -9.58 10.70 54.70
C GLN A 730 -10.37 9.60 53.98
N GLN A 731 -10.75 9.82 52.72
CA GLN A 731 -11.46 8.81 51.92
C GLN A 731 -10.61 7.55 51.70
N ASN A 732 -9.31 7.71 51.45
CA ASN A 732 -8.40 6.58 51.31
C ASN A 732 -8.22 5.85 52.64
N ALA A 733 -8.09 6.56 53.76
CA ALA A 733 -8.03 5.93 55.08
C ALA A 733 -9.31 5.16 55.41
N GLU A 734 -10.49 5.70 55.05
CA GLU A 734 -11.77 5.03 55.24
C GLU A 734 -11.91 3.78 54.36
N LYS A 735 -11.56 3.87 53.07
CA LYS A 735 -11.50 2.70 52.16
C LYS A 735 -10.47 1.67 52.62
N HIS A 736 -9.30 2.11 53.08
CA HIS A 736 -8.27 1.24 53.64
C HIS A 736 -8.75 0.56 54.92
N ARG A 737 -9.51 1.26 55.75
CA ARG A 737 -10.10 0.69 56.96
C ARG A 737 -11.17 -0.35 56.61
N GLN A 738 -12.10 -0.04 55.70
CA GLN A 738 -13.12 -0.99 55.24
C GLN A 738 -12.48 -2.23 54.62
N THR A 739 -11.48 -2.05 53.74
CA THR A 739 -10.74 -3.18 53.14
C THR A 739 -9.91 -3.94 54.17
N TRP A 740 -9.34 -3.27 55.17
CA TRP A 740 -8.65 -3.95 56.28
C TRP A 740 -9.63 -4.78 57.11
N GLU A 741 -10.82 -4.26 57.42
CA GLU A 741 -11.86 -4.99 58.16
C GLU A 741 -12.29 -6.25 57.38
N THR A 742 -12.59 -6.12 56.08
CA THR A 742 -12.90 -7.29 55.23
C THR A 742 -11.73 -8.26 55.15
N ASN A 743 -10.50 -7.77 54.97
CA ASN A 743 -9.30 -8.60 54.87
C ASN A 743 -8.98 -9.32 56.19
N VAL A 744 -9.29 -8.72 57.35
CA VAL A 744 -9.14 -9.37 58.65
C VAL A 744 -10.15 -10.49 58.81
N GLU A 745 -11.40 -10.28 58.37
CA GLU A 745 -12.43 -11.33 58.35
C GLU A 745 -12.05 -12.47 57.40
N GLU A 746 -11.59 -12.15 56.20
CA GLU A 746 -11.10 -13.14 55.24
C GLU A 746 -9.85 -13.85 55.75
N LYS A 747 -8.91 -13.14 56.38
CA LYS A 747 -7.74 -13.75 57.02
C LYS A 747 -8.16 -14.72 58.11
N LYS A 748 -9.15 -14.38 58.95
CA LYS A 748 -9.70 -15.30 59.95
C LYS A 748 -10.35 -16.53 59.30
N ARG A 749 -11.05 -16.35 58.17
CA ARG A 749 -11.63 -17.46 57.40
C ARG A 749 -10.56 -18.37 56.81
N LEU A 750 -9.54 -17.78 56.17
CA LEU A 750 -8.45 -18.47 55.47
C LEU A 750 -7.38 -19.03 56.41
N ALA A 751 -7.26 -18.51 57.64
CA ALA A 751 -6.34 -19.05 58.64
C ALA A 751 -6.59 -20.54 58.92
N LYS A 752 -7.83 -21.01 58.74
CA LYS A 752 -8.19 -22.44 58.85
C LYS A 752 -7.49 -23.34 57.84
N MET A 753 -7.03 -22.80 56.70
CA MET A 753 -6.37 -23.52 55.61
C MET A 753 -4.85 -23.28 55.57
N THR A 754 -4.28 -22.72 56.64
CA THR A 754 -2.83 -22.41 56.70
C THR A 754 -1.97 -23.65 56.59
N ALA A 755 -2.32 -24.72 57.30
CA ALA A 755 -1.62 -26.00 57.22
C ALA A 755 -1.61 -26.57 55.79
N ASP A 756 -2.77 -26.65 55.14
CA ASP A 756 -2.88 -27.15 53.76
C ASP A 756 -2.10 -26.28 52.76
N LYS A 757 -2.11 -24.96 52.96
CA LYS A 757 -1.35 -24.02 52.13
C LYS A 757 0.16 -24.23 52.30
N GLU A 758 0.64 -24.40 53.53
CA GLU A 758 2.06 -24.61 53.82
C GLU A 758 2.57 -25.92 53.20
N GLU A 759 1.79 -26.99 53.31
CA GLU A 759 2.11 -28.27 52.66
C GLU A 759 2.16 -28.14 51.13
N PHE A 760 1.14 -27.50 50.53
CA PHE A 760 1.10 -27.27 49.09
C PHE A 760 2.22 -26.34 48.59
N ALA A 761 2.51 -25.28 49.34
CA ALA A 761 3.59 -24.35 49.02
C ALA A 761 4.96 -25.03 49.12
N ALA A 762 5.18 -25.85 50.15
CA ALA A 762 6.41 -26.64 50.28
C ALA A 762 6.59 -27.60 49.10
N ALA A 763 5.52 -28.28 48.66
CA ALA A 763 5.57 -29.15 47.49
C ALA A 763 5.90 -28.38 46.19
N ILE A 764 5.31 -27.20 45.99
CA ILE A 764 5.63 -26.35 44.83
C ILE A 764 7.05 -25.83 44.89
N VAL A 765 7.50 -25.34 46.05
CA VAL A 765 8.85 -24.79 46.22
C VAL A 765 9.89 -25.89 46.02
N SER A 766 9.66 -27.11 46.53
CA SER A 766 10.52 -28.27 46.27
C SER A 766 10.63 -28.54 44.77
N ARG A 767 9.50 -28.70 44.07
CA ARG A 767 9.50 -28.99 42.63
C ARG A 767 10.15 -27.87 41.80
N ARG A 768 9.87 -26.61 42.15
CA ARG A 768 10.47 -25.46 41.47
C ARG A 768 11.94 -25.29 41.79
N SER A 769 12.39 -25.68 42.98
CA SER A 769 13.81 -25.68 43.34
C SER A 769 14.57 -26.72 42.54
N GLU A 770 13.99 -27.91 42.33
CA GLU A 770 14.55 -28.94 41.44
C GLU A 770 14.61 -28.47 39.98
N GLU A 771 13.52 -27.89 39.46
CA GLU A 771 13.48 -27.30 38.11
C GLU A 771 14.52 -26.17 37.95
N PHE A 772 14.66 -25.30 38.97
CA PHE A 772 15.63 -24.21 38.97
C PHE A 772 17.08 -24.69 39.05
N GLU A 773 17.36 -25.71 39.87
CA GLU A 773 18.69 -26.33 39.93
C GLU A 773 19.06 -27.01 38.62
N ALA A 774 18.13 -27.72 37.97
CA ALA A 774 18.34 -28.29 36.65
C ALA A 774 18.67 -27.22 35.59
N LEU A 775 17.90 -26.13 35.56
CA LEU A 775 18.14 -25.00 34.66
C LEU A 775 19.45 -24.25 34.98
N ARG A 776 19.83 -24.17 36.26
CA ARG A 776 21.11 -23.58 36.67
C ARG A 776 22.28 -24.44 36.19
N LEU A 777 22.20 -25.76 36.35
CA LEU A 777 23.21 -26.72 35.87
C LEU A 777 23.34 -26.65 34.35
N GLU A 778 22.24 -26.69 33.61
CA GLU A 778 22.24 -26.57 32.14
C GLU A 778 22.87 -25.23 31.69
N ARG A 779 22.58 -24.14 32.42
CA ARG A 779 23.18 -22.83 32.16
C ARG A 779 24.68 -22.82 32.45
N GLU A 780 25.13 -23.45 33.53
CA GLU A 780 26.56 -23.57 33.88
C GLU A 780 27.31 -24.43 32.84
N GLU A 781 26.71 -25.53 32.38
CA GLU A 781 27.23 -26.38 31.30
C GLU A 781 27.38 -25.59 30.00
N ARG A 782 26.34 -24.86 29.59
CA ARG A 782 26.36 -24.03 28.37
C ARG A 782 27.41 -22.92 28.45
N ILE A 783 27.60 -22.31 29.63
CA ILE A 783 28.66 -21.31 29.85
C ILE A 783 30.04 -21.98 29.75
N ASN A 784 30.21 -23.19 30.28
CA ASN A 784 31.46 -23.94 30.21
C ASN A 784 31.79 -24.39 28.78
N GLU A 785 30.80 -24.82 27.99
CA GLU A 785 30.94 -25.11 26.57
C GLU A 785 31.37 -23.86 25.78
N LEU A 786 30.72 -22.72 26.01
CA LEU A 786 31.09 -21.44 25.40
C LEU A 786 32.53 -21.01 25.78
N ARG A 787 32.95 -21.25 27.03
CA ARG A 787 34.32 -21.00 27.48
C ARG A 787 35.31 -21.97 26.84
N ALA A 788 34.94 -23.22 26.60
CA ALA A 788 35.77 -24.21 25.90
C ALA A 788 35.94 -23.85 24.42
N LEU A 789 34.84 -23.49 23.73
CA LEU A 789 34.86 -23.02 22.34
C LEU A 789 35.75 -21.78 22.17
N ARG A 790 35.59 -20.75 23.03
CA ARG A 790 36.45 -19.55 22.99
C ARG A 790 37.93 -19.87 23.26
N ARG A 791 38.23 -20.89 24.06
CA ARG A 791 39.62 -21.35 24.27
C ARG A 791 40.17 -22.03 23.02
N ALA A 792 39.40 -22.91 22.40
CA ALA A 792 39.76 -23.58 21.15
C ALA A 792 39.97 -22.57 20.00
N GLU A 793 39.10 -21.57 19.87
CA GLU A 793 39.24 -20.49 18.89
C GLU A 793 40.52 -19.69 19.08
N ARG A 794 40.86 -19.32 20.32
CA ARG A 794 42.13 -18.62 20.62
C ARG A 794 43.33 -19.48 20.27
N GLU A 795 43.27 -20.79 20.49
CA GLU A 795 44.36 -21.70 20.18
C GLU A 795 44.55 -21.88 18.66
N ILE A 796 43.45 -22.03 17.91
CA ILE A 796 43.45 -22.05 16.45
C ILE A 796 43.98 -20.73 15.89
N ALA A 797 43.57 -19.59 16.45
CA ALA A 797 44.06 -18.28 16.05
C ALA A 797 45.56 -18.11 16.30
N ARG A 798 46.08 -18.59 17.44
CA ARG A 798 47.54 -18.62 17.73
C ARG A 798 48.29 -19.50 16.73
N ARG A 799 47.78 -20.69 16.41
CA ARG A 799 48.39 -21.58 15.40
C ARG A 799 48.39 -20.94 14.02
N ARG A 800 47.29 -20.30 13.60
CA ARG A 800 47.21 -19.56 12.31
C ARG A 800 48.12 -18.34 12.27
N ALA A 801 48.30 -17.63 13.39
CA ALA A 801 49.23 -16.51 13.48
C ALA A 801 50.70 -16.98 13.40
N TYR A 802 51.01 -18.13 14.02
CA TYR A 802 52.33 -18.75 13.95
C TYR A 802 52.68 -19.21 12.52
N VAL A 803 51.75 -19.88 11.84
CA VAL A 803 51.92 -20.29 10.42
C VAL A 803 52.10 -19.08 9.51
N ARG A 804 51.34 -17.99 9.73
CA ARG A 804 51.53 -16.75 8.97
C ARG A 804 52.89 -16.10 9.20
N ARG A 805 53.43 -16.13 10.43
CA ARG A 805 54.80 -15.65 10.69
C ARG A 805 55.86 -16.51 9.98
N LEU A 806 55.70 -17.82 9.95
CA LEU A 806 56.60 -18.71 9.21
C LEU A 806 56.57 -18.41 7.70
N GLN A 807 55.39 -18.22 7.13
CA GLN A 807 55.24 -17.84 5.72
C GLN A 807 55.86 -16.47 5.41
N GLN A 808 55.70 -15.48 6.31
CA GLN A 808 56.35 -14.18 6.17
C GLN A 808 57.88 -14.29 6.18
N ILE A 809 58.45 -15.14 7.03
CA ILE A 809 59.90 -15.39 7.07
C ILE A 809 60.38 -16.09 5.78
N GLU A 810 59.62 -17.04 5.24
CA GLU A 810 59.94 -17.68 3.95
C GLU A 810 59.82 -16.72 2.76
N ASP A 811 58.83 -15.83 2.76
CA ASP A 811 58.64 -14.82 1.72
C ASP A 811 59.72 -13.73 1.77
N GLU A 812 60.12 -13.30 2.97
CA GLU A 812 61.25 -12.38 3.17
C GLU A 812 62.59 -13.03 2.75
N ALA A 813 62.80 -14.31 3.05
CA ALA A 813 64.00 -15.03 2.61
C ALA A 813 64.05 -15.22 1.09
N ARG A 814 62.90 -15.47 0.44
CA ARG A 814 62.81 -15.53 -1.03
C ARG A 814 63.04 -14.16 -1.67
N ALA A 815 62.48 -13.10 -1.10
CA ALA A 815 62.69 -11.74 -1.59
C ALA A 815 64.16 -11.30 -1.44
N ALA A 816 64.82 -11.67 -0.34
CA ALA A 816 66.25 -11.41 -0.14
C ALA A 816 67.12 -12.18 -1.16
N ALA A 817 66.80 -13.45 -1.44
CA ALA A 817 67.51 -14.23 -2.46
C ALA A 817 67.31 -13.67 -3.88
N GLU A 818 66.10 -13.19 -4.22
CA GLU A 818 65.85 -12.49 -5.49
C GLU A 818 66.58 -11.14 -5.58
N GLN A 819 66.74 -10.42 -4.47
CA GLN A 819 67.52 -9.19 -4.42
C GLN A 819 69.02 -9.46 -4.61
N GLU A 820 69.58 -10.46 -3.92
CA GLU A 820 70.98 -10.87 -4.13
C GLU A 820 71.23 -11.35 -5.58
N GLU A 821 70.29 -12.07 -6.18
CA GLU A 821 70.42 -12.49 -7.59
C GLU A 821 70.36 -11.32 -8.57
N ARG A 822 69.48 -10.33 -8.31
CA ARG A 822 69.44 -9.09 -9.09
C ARG A 822 70.69 -8.23 -8.91
N GLU A 823 71.24 -8.17 -7.70
CA GLU A 823 72.50 -7.48 -7.43
C GLU A 823 73.68 -8.14 -8.14
N ARG A 824 73.76 -9.48 -8.18
CA ARG A 824 74.78 -10.18 -8.98
C ARG A 824 74.64 -9.89 -10.47
N ILE A 825 73.41 -9.87 -11.01
CA ILE A 825 73.16 -9.55 -12.42
C ILE A 825 73.51 -8.08 -12.72
N GLU A 826 73.24 -7.15 -11.79
CA GLU A 826 73.63 -5.76 -11.93
C GLU A 826 75.15 -5.54 -11.78
N GLU A 827 75.82 -6.26 -10.89
CA GLU A 827 77.29 -6.23 -10.77
C GLU A 827 77.97 -6.82 -12.00
N GLU A 828 77.45 -7.92 -12.56
CA GLU A 828 77.94 -8.50 -13.81
C GLU A 828 77.69 -7.55 -15.00
N ALA A 829 76.54 -6.87 -15.04
CA ALA A 829 76.26 -5.84 -16.05
C ALA A 829 77.12 -4.58 -15.87
N ARG A 830 77.43 -4.17 -14.64
CA ARG A 830 78.36 -3.06 -14.35
C ARG A 830 79.79 -3.43 -14.70
N ALA A 831 80.24 -4.67 -14.42
CA ALA A 831 81.56 -5.15 -14.81
C ALA A 831 81.70 -5.22 -16.34
N ARG A 832 80.65 -5.63 -17.06
CA ARG A 832 80.64 -5.66 -18.53
C ARG A 832 80.67 -4.25 -19.15
N ARG A 833 79.94 -3.30 -18.56
CA ARG A 833 79.99 -1.87 -18.96
C ARG A 833 81.32 -1.22 -18.60
N ALA A 834 81.94 -1.57 -17.48
CA ALA A 834 83.27 -1.11 -17.11
C ALA A 834 84.35 -1.66 -18.05
N ALA A 835 84.25 -2.92 -18.48
CA ALA A 835 85.16 -3.49 -19.48
C ALA A 835 85.02 -2.82 -20.86
N GLU A 836 83.79 -2.50 -21.30
CA GLU A 836 83.54 -1.72 -22.52
C GLU A 836 84.09 -0.28 -22.40
N GLN A 837 83.94 0.35 -21.24
CA GLN A 837 84.50 1.68 -20.97
C GLN A 837 86.03 1.67 -20.88
N GLU A 838 86.65 0.60 -20.37
CA GLU A 838 88.12 0.47 -20.30
C GLU A 838 88.73 0.17 -21.68
N GLU A 839 88.02 -0.52 -22.59
CA GLU A 839 88.40 -0.64 -24.00
C GLU A 839 88.24 0.68 -24.77
N GLU A 840 87.20 1.46 -24.47
CA GLU A 840 87.02 2.80 -25.04
C GLU A 840 88.03 3.82 -24.49
N GLU A 841 88.38 3.74 -23.20
CA GLU A 841 89.44 4.56 -22.58
C GLU A 841 90.83 4.17 -23.07
N LYS A 842 91.14 2.89 -23.31
CA LYS A 842 92.42 2.49 -23.95
C LYS A 842 92.54 2.99 -25.38
N ARG A 843 91.44 3.04 -26.13
CA ARG A 843 91.39 3.66 -27.48
C ARG A 843 91.51 5.19 -27.43
N ARG A 844 91.00 5.84 -26.39
CA ARG A 844 91.13 7.30 -26.18
C ARG A 844 92.50 7.69 -25.59
N ASP A 845 93.12 6.82 -24.77
CA ASP A 845 94.45 7.01 -24.18
C ASP A 845 95.60 6.81 -25.19
N GLU A 846 95.41 6.02 -26.25
CA GLU A 846 96.34 6.00 -27.40
C GLU A 846 96.24 7.28 -28.24
N GLU A 847 95.08 7.94 -28.29
CA GLU A 847 94.87 9.22 -28.98
C GLU A 847 95.28 10.44 -28.13
N ASP A 848 95.20 10.38 -26.78
CA ASP A 848 95.54 11.49 -25.87
C ASP A 848 96.97 11.43 -25.27
N ARG A 849 97.69 10.28 -25.31
CA ARG A 849 99.14 10.25 -24.97
C ARG A 849 100.03 10.96 -26.01
N ALA A 850 99.50 11.32 -27.17
CA ALA A 850 100.18 12.15 -28.18
C ALA A 850 100.07 13.67 -27.88
N ARG A 851 99.28 14.10 -26.89
CA ARG A 851 98.92 15.51 -26.71
C ARG A 851 99.10 16.00 -25.27
N ARG A 852 100.37 16.01 -24.82
CA ARG A 852 100.89 16.84 -23.70
C ARG A 852 100.39 16.35 -22.32
N GLY A 853 101.24 15.87 -21.42
CA GLY A 853 102.57 16.40 -21.12
C GLY A 853 102.48 17.78 -20.45
N ARG A 854 101.91 17.86 -19.25
CA ARG A 854 102.37 18.68 -18.10
C ARG A 854 101.35 18.76 -16.95
N TYR A 855 101.88 18.63 -15.73
CA TYR A 855 101.41 19.17 -14.43
C TYR A 855 100.52 18.30 -13.49
N GLU A 856 101.19 17.62 -12.56
CA GLU A 856 100.82 17.37 -11.14
C GLU A 856 101.07 18.65 -10.27
N PRO A 857 100.87 18.71 -8.94
CA PRO A 857 99.75 18.29 -8.05
C PRO A 857 99.47 19.37 -6.93
N ARG A 858 98.54 19.08 -5.99
CA ARG A 858 98.40 19.55 -4.56
C ARG A 858 96.97 20.02 -4.21
N ARG A 859 96.28 19.58 -3.14
CA ARG A 859 96.56 19.27 -1.71
C ARG A 859 96.30 20.46 -0.78
N ASP A 860 95.24 20.34 0.05
CA ASP A 860 95.08 20.67 1.49
C ASP A 860 93.58 20.92 1.79
N GLY A 861 92.99 20.65 2.95
CA GLY A 861 93.42 20.18 4.28
C GLY A 861 92.12 20.06 5.12
N SER A 862 91.90 19.01 5.92
CA SER A 862 92.28 18.85 7.34
C SER A 862 91.26 19.38 8.37
N GLY A 863 90.97 18.52 9.37
CA GLY A 863 90.38 18.83 10.68
C GLY A 863 88.86 18.66 10.77
N GLU A 864 88.24 18.17 11.84
CA GLU A 864 88.61 17.47 13.08
C GLU A 864 87.25 17.13 13.76
N ALA A 865 87.20 16.16 14.67
CA ALA A 865 85.96 15.60 15.25
C ALA A 865 85.63 16.22 16.65
N PRO A 866 84.83 15.63 17.58
CA PRO A 866 83.67 14.72 17.56
C PRO A 866 82.51 15.25 18.49
N PRO A 867 81.87 14.49 19.42
CA PRO A 867 80.53 13.88 19.29
C PRO A 867 79.47 14.30 20.35
N GLY A 868 78.23 13.82 20.20
CA GLY A 868 77.39 13.42 21.35
C GLY A 868 76.06 14.15 21.61
N ARG A 869 74.93 13.46 21.31
CA ARG A 869 73.82 13.07 22.20
C ARG A 869 73.28 14.07 23.26
N PHE A 870 71.96 14.34 23.27
CA PHE A 870 71.09 14.16 24.47
C PHE A 870 69.57 14.26 24.16
N GLU A 871 68.81 13.33 24.75
CA GLU A 871 67.36 13.34 25.08
C GLU A 871 67.18 14.12 26.43
N PRO A 872 66.14 14.04 27.29
CA PRO A 872 64.70 13.78 27.17
C PRO A 872 63.78 14.71 28.03
N SER A 873 62.46 14.47 27.91
CA SER A 873 61.47 14.27 29.01
C SER A 873 60.59 15.40 29.63
N ARG A 874 59.29 15.02 29.75
CA ARG A 874 58.34 15.18 30.91
C ARG A 874 57.59 16.53 31.02
N ARG A 875 56.31 16.63 31.42
CA ARG A 875 55.47 15.81 32.33
C ARG A 875 54.00 16.36 32.39
N ARG A 876 53.01 15.45 32.59
CA ARG A 876 51.86 15.46 33.58
C ARG A 876 50.74 16.53 33.47
N ASP A 877 49.51 16.34 33.94
CA ASP A 877 48.79 15.27 34.70
C ASP A 877 47.25 15.48 34.54
N ASP A 878 46.49 14.37 34.66
CA ASP A 878 45.16 14.13 35.30
C ASP A 878 43.92 15.06 35.05
N ARG A 879 42.76 14.52 34.58
CA ARG A 879 41.51 14.05 35.30
C ARG A 879 40.72 15.15 36.06
N TYR A 880 39.38 15.26 36.11
CA TYR A 880 38.20 14.35 36.10
C TYR A 880 36.88 15.17 35.85
N ASP A 881 35.76 14.45 35.65
CA ASP A 881 34.29 14.81 35.71
C ASP A 881 33.71 15.63 34.53
N ASP A 882 32.62 15.27 33.82
CA ASP A 882 31.46 14.33 33.98
C ASP A 882 31.22 13.51 32.70
#